data_AF-A0A1E5PBF5-F1
#
_entry.id   AF-A0A1E5PBF5-F1
#
_cell.length_a   1.000
_cell.length_b   1.000
_cell.length_c   1.000
_cell.angle_alpha   90.00
_cell.angle_beta   90.00
_cell.angle_gamma   90.00
#
_symmetry.space_group_name_H-M   'P 1'
#
loop_
_entity.id
_entity.type
_entity.pdbx_description
1 polymer ?
#
loop_
_entity_poly.entity_id
_entity_poly.type
_entity_poly.pdbx_seq_one_letter_code
_entity_poly.pdbx_strand_id
1 'polypeptide(L)'
;MTHLTKGANTLVPSDLLRVAVCRQNVAGAPAVDASALLLDANGKVRGDADLVFYNQPQHPSGTVRHLGTNEGNGQLAEWLEIDLPRVEPAVQRVLIAGSCDGGVFGSVPGLYVQVLTGAGAPVTLYAVDDATTETAFVVGEFYRRDGGWKFRAVGQGYASGLAGLATDFGIAVDGAETPQPHIQPQPQPHTQAAVPAPAAAPASAPVVQDAVPAAPVRDRVPHSFGPQFSPFVRRGHGNDVVTVDGPVPPGPVIVEAWHEGDGYFCVETLDHRNKDDELLFNTTLTTFRGRALVQNRADRPLRLKIDADNDWTLMVQPLSVARDMTEGIRGFGPDVLVYNGPVADLDVEFAGDEDEGGYFGVCGSGSADRFKDRSDLLVNETGPLRQTVPLTTGPMVITVEADGPWSLTPRPLPVFDAAVARATGVHQGRGGTTLTLVNPNPGRPAVLEYAIRSDGALFGHTVTMLDEYDDEDRFLSGTDNGEQGRTLLFRKGEPEVRLRVDNAVDWSLRLLPADQAPALTGPVQGVGSAVFRYDGPPALLGLRRTTSDDDPLSTRTVQAHGKTVISADTRGRRRPVVGPLWVTQAGHCYVLVTASGETGWQLDPMTATTAPALDRAAGGQVSGQGYAVVHHTGPETGMMITHEPKGALDLPVVWALDERLEPVRRIATAPGLHTLPGGFLQIRTGGAWSLEIR
;
A
#
# COMPACT_ATOMS: atom_id res chain seq x y z
N MET A 1 -15.06 -8.64 20.64
CA MET A 1 -15.21 -7.67 19.53
C MET A 1 -13.98 -6.79 19.50
N THR A 2 -13.25 -6.80 18.38
CA THR A 2 -12.01 -6.01 18.19
C THR A 2 -12.32 -4.70 17.47
N HIS A 3 -11.84 -3.58 17.99
CA HIS A 3 -11.93 -2.29 17.31
C HIS A 3 -10.68 -2.06 16.45
N LEU A 4 -10.88 -1.72 15.18
CA LEU A 4 -9.80 -1.47 14.23
C LEU A 4 -9.73 0.02 13.91
N THR A 5 -8.52 0.50 13.68
CA THR A 5 -8.22 1.77 13.01
C THR A 5 -7.97 1.51 11.52
N LYS A 6 -7.98 2.56 10.69
CA LYS A 6 -7.64 2.46 9.27
C LYS A 6 -6.30 1.71 9.07
N GLY A 7 -6.26 0.76 8.14
CA GLY A 7 -5.12 -0.12 7.87
C GLY A 7 -4.96 -1.33 8.81
N ALA A 8 -5.53 -1.29 10.02
CA ALA A 8 -5.44 -2.38 10.98
C ALA A 8 -6.26 -3.60 10.54
N ASN A 9 -5.85 -4.79 11.00
CA ASN A 9 -6.47 -6.05 10.60
C ASN A 9 -6.55 -7.06 11.75
N THR A 10 -7.48 -8.02 11.63
CA THR A 10 -7.69 -9.08 12.61
C THR A 10 -8.01 -10.41 11.91
N LEU A 11 -7.72 -11.53 12.59
CA LEU A 11 -8.26 -12.83 12.19
C LEU A 11 -9.78 -12.84 12.36
N VAL A 12 -10.47 -13.52 11.45
CA VAL A 12 -11.91 -13.77 11.54
C VAL A 12 -12.20 -15.28 11.51
N PRO A 13 -13.29 -15.74 12.15
CA PRO A 13 -13.72 -17.13 12.03
C PRO A 13 -13.95 -17.51 10.57
N SER A 14 -13.48 -18.68 10.17
CA SER A 14 -13.83 -19.27 8.87
C SER A 14 -15.20 -19.92 8.98
N ASP A 15 -16.24 -19.10 8.96
CA ASP A 15 -17.64 -19.47 9.08
C ASP A 15 -18.48 -18.52 8.18
N LEU A 16 -19.80 -18.70 8.14
CA LEU A 16 -20.73 -17.70 7.64
C LEU A 16 -20.60 -16.44 8.50
N LEU A 17 -20.28 -15.31 7.87
CA LEU A 17 -20.20 -14.00 8.51
C LEU A 17 -21.29 -13.08 7.96
N ARG A 18 -21.76 -12.19 8.82
CA ARG A 18 -22.62 -11.06 8.44
C ARG A 18 -21.84 -9.77 8.58
N VAL A 19 -21.90 -8.93 7.57
CA VAL A 19 -21.24 -7.63 7.54
C VAL A 19 -22.32 -6.56 7.49
N ALA A 20 -22.27 -5.65 8.45
CA ALA A 20 -23.17 -4.51 8.53
C ALA A 20 -22.38 -3.24 8.21
N VAL A 21 -22.81 -2.48 7.20
CA VAL A 21 -22.36 -1.11 6.97
C VAL A 21 -23.38 -0.19 7.62
N CYS A 22 -23.09 0.22 8.84
CA CYS A 22 -23.99 0.95 9.71
C CYS A 22 -23.87 2.46 9.54
N ARG A 23 -24.99 3.16 9.74
CA ARG A 23 -25.12 4.61 9.76
C ARG A 23 -26.26 5.04 10.67
N GLN A 24 -26.18 6.26 11.20
CA GLN A 24 -27.30 6.83 11.94
C GLN A 24 -28.47 7.13 10.99
N ASN A 25 -29.69 6.84 11.44
CA ASN A 25 -30.91 7.15 10.71
C ASN A 25 -31.34 8.60 11.00
N VAL A 26 -30.75 9.55 10.27
CA VAL A 26 -31.05 10.99 10.40
C VAL A 26 -31.73 11.48 9.12
N ALA A 27 -32.80 12.27 9.27
CA ALA A 27 -33.51 12.82 8.12
C ALA A 27 -32.58 13.69 7.26
N GLY A 28 -32.54 13.41 5.95
CA GLY A 28 -31.69 14.11 4.98
C GLY A 28 -30.27 13.55 4.85
N ALA A 29 -29.89 12.51 5.61
CA ALA A 29 -28.64 11.80 5.39
C ALA A 29 -28.69 10.97 4.09
N PRO A 30 -27.58 10.88 3.33
CA PRO A 30 -27.52 10.08 2.11
C PRO A 30 -27.84 8.60 2.35
N ALA A 31 -28.48 7.96 1.37
CA ALA A 31 -28.68 6.52 1.40
C ALA A 31 -27.35 5.84 1.12
N VAL A 32 -27.01 4.79 1.89
CA VAL A 32 -25.79 4.00 1.68
C VAL A 32 -26.19 2.60 1.28
N ASP A 33 -25.73 2.20 0.10
CA ASP A 33 -25.85 0.85 -0.44
C ASP A 33 -24.51 0.13 -0.32
N ALA A 34 -24.49 -1.04 0.31
CA ALA A 34 -23.28 -1.85 0.39
C ALA A 34 -23.17 -2.79 -0.81
N SER A 35 -21.96 -3.05 -1.24
CA SER A 35 -21.65 -4.05 -2.26
C SER A 35 -20.43 -4.87 -1.86
N ALA A 36 -20.34 -6.07 -2.43
CA ALA A 36 -19.21 -6.95 -2.26
C ALA A 36 -18.57 -7.26 -3.63
N LEU A 37 -17.26 -7.09 -3.72
CA LEU A 37 -16.49 -7.42 -4.92
C LEU A 37 -15.58 -8.62 -4.62
N LEU A 38 -15.75 -9.71 -5.35
CA LEU A 38 -14.93 -10.91 -5.24
C LEU A 38 -13.74 -10.78 -6.21
N LEU A 39 -12.53 -10.68 -5.67
CA LEU A 39 -11.33 -10.44 -6.47
C LEU A 39 -10.44 -11.68 -6.56
N ASP A 40 -9.88 -11.90 -7.73
CA ASP A 40 -8.89 -12.92 -8.01
C ASP A 40 -7.49 -12.54 -7.47
N ALA A 41 -6.47 -13.36 -7.80
CA ALA A 41 -5.10 -13.12 -7.36
C ALA A 41 -4.44 -11.88 -8.01
N ASN A 42 -5.01 -11.35 -9.09
CA ASN A 42 -4.56 -10.13 -9.75
C ASN A 42 -5.27 -8.87 -9.19
N GLY A 43 -6.15 -9.03 -8.21
CA GLY A 43 -6.92 -7.93 -7.62
C GLY A 43 -8.04 -7.43 -8.52
N LYS A 44 -8.55 -8.25 -9.46
CA LYS A 44 -9.65 -7.90 -10.37
C LYS A 44 -10.84 -8.86 -10.19
N VAL A 45 -12.03 -8.40 -10.52
CA VAL A 45 -13.19 -9.30 -10.68
C VAL A 45 -12.99 -10.21 -11.90
N ARG A 46 -13.54 -11.42 -11.88
CA ARG A 46 -13.46 -12.36 -13.02
C ARG A 46 -14.57 -12.12 -14.05
N GLY A 47 -15.56 -11.32 -13.68
CA GLY A 47 -16.70 -10.89 -14.49
C GLY A 47 -17.79 -10.28 -13.61
N ASP A 48 -18.88 -9.81 -14.21
CA ASP A 48 -19.94 -9.06 -13.51
C ASP A 48 -20.61 -9.86 -12.37
N ALA A 49 -20.58 -11.18 -12.45
CA ALA A 49 -21.08 -12.08 -11.41
C ALA A 49 -20.38 -11.89 -10.05
N ASP A 50 -19.13 -11.44 -10.05
CA ASP A 50 -18.30 -11.21 -8.85
C ASP A 50 -18.61 -9.88 -8.15
N LEU A 51 -19.54 -9.07 -8.68
CA LEU A 51 -20.10 -7.91 -7.99
C LEU A 51 -21.47 -8.27 -7.39
N VAL A 52 -21.59 -8.27 -6.07
CA VAL A 52 -22.86 -8.49 -5.36
C VAL A 52 -23.35 -7.18 -4.76
N PHE A 53 -24.57 -6.79 -5.08
CA PHE A 53 -25.20 -5.53 -4.66
C PHE A 53 -26.73 -5.66 -4.78
N TYR A 54 -27.50 -4.62 -4.44
CA TYR A 54 -28.97 -4.72 -4.39
C TYR A 54 -29.63 -5.26 -5.68
N ASN A 55 -29.12 -4.92 -6.87
CA ASN A 55 -29.69 -5.38 -8.17
C ASN A 55 -29.17 -6.76 -8.60
N GLN A 56 -28.10 -7.24 -7.96
CA GLN A 56 -27.56 -8.60 -8.09
C GLN A 56 -27.30 -9.15 -6.70
N PRO A 57 -28.37 -9.51 -5.94
CA PRO A 57 -28.28 -9.71 -4.50
C PRO A 57 -27.60 -11.02 -4.08
N GLN A 58 -27.14 -11.83 -5.03
CA GLN A 58 -26.51 -13.10 -4.74
C GLN A 58 -25.47 -13.45 -5.81
N HIS A 59 -24.26 -13.78 -5.37
CA HIS A 59 -23.24 -14.39 -6.23
C HIS A 59 -23.71 -15.79 -6.69
N PRO A 60 -23.44 -16.24 -7.93
CA PRO A 60 -23.93 -17.53 -8.45
C PRO A 60 -23.57 -18.76 -7.60
N SER A 61 -22.44 -18.75 -6.90
CA SER A 61 -22.04 -19.83 -5.98
C SER A 61 -22.85 -19.86 -4.67
N GLY A 62 -23.60 -18.79 -4.40
CA GLY A 62 -24.34 -18.55 -3.17
C GLY A 62 -23.49 -18.15 -1.96
N THR A 63 -22.18 -17.91 -2.14
CA THR A 63 -21.25 -17.61 -1.04
C THR A 63 -21.31 -16.18 -0.55
N VAL A 64 -21.81 -15.27 -1.37
CA VAL A 64 -21.97 -13.85 -1.01
C VAL A 64 -23.38 -13.41 -1.36
N ARG A 65 -24.05 -12.75 -0.42
CA ARG A 65 -25.42 -12.29 -0.56
C ARG A 65 -25.57 -10.88 -0.02
N HIS A 66 -26.32 -10.06 -0.72
CA HIS A 66 -26.86 -8.80 -0.23
C HIS A 66 -28.21 -9.07 0.43
N LEU A 67 -28.35 -8.69 1.69
CA LEU A 67 -29.56 -8.94 2.48
C LEU A 67 -30.49 -7.71 2.56
N GLY A 68 -30.00 -6.54 2.15
CA GLY A 68 -30.76 -5.31 2.14
C GLY A 68 -30.74 -4.54 3.46
N THR A 69 -31.25 -3.32 3.38
CA THR A 69 -31.18 -2.36 4.48
C THR A 69 -32.16 -2.74 5.58
N ASN A 70 -31.66 -2.88 6.82
CA ASN A 70 -32.46 -3.14 8.01
C ASN A 70 -31.78 -2.57 9.27
N GLU A 71 -32.42 -2.66 10.44
CA GLU A 71 -31.78 -2.24 11.69
C GLU A 71 -30.58 -3.13 12.07
N GLY A 72 -29.50 -2.50 12.54
CA GLY A 72 -28.33 -3.12 13.14
C GLY A 72 -27.85 -2.32 14.35
N ASN A 73 -27.86 -2.92 15.55
CA ASN A 73 -27.47 -2.27 16.81
C ASN A 73 -28.14 -0.90 17.07
N GLY A 74 -29.42 -0.75 16.71
CA GLY A 74 -30.17 0.50 16.90
C GLY A 74 -29.82 1.61 15.88
N GLN A 75 -29.13 1.25 14.79
CA GLN A 75 -28.83 2.11 13.65
C GLN A 75 -29.31 1.48 12.34
N LEU A 76 -29.34 2.26 11.26
CA LEU A 76 -29.65 1.74 9.94
C LEU A 76 -28.41 1.05 9.38
N ALA A 77 -28.53 -0.16 8.87
CA ALA A 77 -27.40 -0.91 8.34
C ALA A 77 -27.74 -1.52 6.99
N GLU A 78 -26.79 -1.47 6.06
CA GLU A 78 -26.81 -2.39 4.92
C GLU A 78 -26.09 -3.69 5.26
N TRP A 79 -26.72 -4.81 4.93
CA TRP A 79 -26.31 -6.15 5.34
C TRP A 79 -25.81 -6.97 4.17
N LEU A 80 -24.61 -7.52 4.33
CA LEU A 80 -24.03 -8.55 3.48
C LEU A 80 -23.85 -9.84 4.28
N GLU A 81 -23.97 -10.98 3.62
CA GLU A 81 -23.67 -12.30 4.18
C GLU A 81 -22.60 -12.98 3.32
N ILE A 82 -21.55 -13.49 3.97
CA ILE A 82 -20.36 -14.05 3.32
C ILE A 82 -20.01 -15.39 3.96
N ASP A 83 -20.17 -16.47 3.20
CA ASP A 83 -19.81 -17.85 3.54
C ASP A 83 -18.33 -18.11 3.18
N LEU A 84 -17.43 -17.56 4.00
CA LEU A 84 -15.98 -17.61 3.79
C LEU A 84 -15.40 -19.01 3.55
N PRO A 85 -15.87 -20.09 4.20
CA PRO A 85 -15.44 -21.46 3.90
C PRO A 85 -15.78 -21.93 2.48
N ARG A 86 -16.89 -21.45 1.93
CA ARG A 86 -17.38 -21.88 0.61
C ARG A 86 -16.93 -20.95 -0.52
N VAL A 87 -16.36 -19.78 -0.21
CA VAL A 87 -15.70 -18.91 -1.20
C VAL A 87 -14.65 -19.72 -1.95
N GLU A 88 -14.73 -19.66 -3.28
CA GLU A 88 -13.89 -20.46 -4.17
C GLU A 88 -12.40 -20.14 -4.00
N PRO A 89 -11.49 -21.11 -4.21
CA PRO A 89 -10.05 -20.87 -4.08
C PRO A 89 -9.49 -19.81 -5.02
N ALA A 90 -10.16 -19.55 -6.16
CA ALA A 90 -9.74 -18.52 -7.11
C ALA A 90 -9.91 -17.09 -6.55
N VAL A 91 -10.87 -16.89 -5.66
CA VAL A 91 -11.12 -15.60 -4.99
C VAL A 91 -10.17 -15.46 -3.81
N GLN A 92 -9.29 -14.46 -3.88
CA GLN A 92 -8.30 -14.16 -2.84
C GLN A 92 -8.78 -13.10 -1.86
N ARG A 93 -9.63 -12.18 -2.33
CA ARG A 93 -10.15 -11.05 -1.54
C ARG A 93 -11.64 -10.86 -1.79
N VAL A 94 -12.37 -10.44 -0.75
CA VAL A 94 -13.76 -9.95 -0.86
C VAL A 94 -13.80 -8.55 -0.28
N LEU A 95 -13.89 -7.54 -1.15
CA LEU A 95 -13.98 -6.14 -0.73
C LEU A 95 -15.40 -5.82 -0.30
N ILE A 96 -15.52 -5.02 0.74
CA ILE A 96 -16.78 -4.43 1.19
C ILE A 96 -16.75 -2.96 0.79
N ALA A 97 -17.54 -2.64 -0.22
CA ALA A 97 -17.72 -1.29 -0.70
C ALA A 97 -19.08 -0.75 -0.27
N GLY A 98 -19.18 0.56 -0.18
CA GLY A 98 -20.43 1.29 -0.08
C GLY A 98 -20.51 2.33 -1.19
N SER A 99 -21.71 2.63 -1.65
CA SER A 99 -22.01 3.81 -2.47
C SER A 99 -23.09 4.65 -1.80
N CYS A 100 -22.97 5.96 -1.92
CA CYS A 100 -24.00 6.90 -1.49
C CYS A 100 -24.90 7.27 -2.66
N ASP A 101 -26.22 7.22 -2.46
CA ASP A 101 -27.21 7.84 -3.33
C ASP A 101 -27.77 9.11 -2.67
N GLY A 102 -27.87 10.18 -3.44
CA GLY A 102 -28.34 11.49 -2.97
C GLY A 102 -27.36 12.29 -2.10
N GLY A 103 -26.06 11.94 -2.06
CA GLY A 103 -25.03 12.74 -1.36
C GLY A 103 -23.67 12.04 -1.22
N VAL A 104 -22.88 12.43 -0.21
CA VAL A 104 -21.50 11.96 0.01
C VAL A 104 -21.34 11.29 1.38
N PHE A 105 -20.36 10.39 1.51
CA PHE A 105 -20.15 9.62 2.75
C PHE A 105 -19.83 10.50 3.98
N GLY A 106 -19.19 11.65 3.82
CA GLY A 106 -18.95 12.59 4.93
C GLY A 106 -20.22 13.23 5.48
N SER A 107 -21.35 13.15 4.76
CA SER A 107 -22.67 13.55 5.26
C SER A 107 -23.44 12.38 5.88
N VAL A 108 -22.84 11.20 6.00
CA VAL A 108 -23.43 10.01 6.62
C VAL A 108 -22.98 9.93 8.08
N PRO A 109 -23.81 10.35 9.04
CA PRO A 109 -23.41 10.38 10.44
C PRO A 109 -23.22 8.97 11.02
N GLY A 110 -22.15 8.77 11.77
CA GLY A 110 -21.87 7.52 12.49
C GLY A 110 -21.64 6.32 11.57
N LEU A 111 -20.94 6.52 10.44
CA LEU A 111 -20.57 5.46 9.51
C LEU A 111 -19.57 4.50 10.17
N TYR A 112 -19.87 3.20 10.14
CA TYR A 112 -18.92 2.17 10.52
C TYR A 112 -19.25 0.84 9.84
N VAL A 113 -18.25 -0.03 9.71
CA VAL A 113 -18.45 -1.41 9.30
C VAL A 113 -18.27 -2.34 10.50
N GLN A 114 -19.19 -3.28 10.66
CA GLN A 114 -19.16 -4.30 11.70
C GLN A 114 -19.27 -5.69 11.09
N VAL A 115 -18.40 -6.59 11.53
CA VAL A 115 -18.42 -8.00 11.15
C VAL A 115 -18.95 -8.81 12.33
N LEU A 116 -19.94 -9.66 12.06
CA LEU A 116 -20.56 -10.57 13.02
C LEU A 116 -20.47 -12.01 12.50
N THR A 117 -20.55 -12.97 13.41
CA THR A 117 -20.77 -14.37 13.03
C THR A 117 -22.18 -14.55 12.47
N GLY A 118 -22.45 -15.66 11.77
CA GLY A 118 -23.79 -15.99 11.29
C GLY A 118 -24.84 -16.08 12.40
N ALA A 119 -24.42 -16.40 13.63
CA ALA A 119 -25.25 -16.37 14.83
C ALA A 119 -25.46 -14.98 15.44
N GLY A 120 -24.84 -13.93 14.88
CA GLY A 120 -24.97 -12.54 15.31
C GLY A 120 -23.98 -12.09 16.40
N ALA A 121 -22.92 -12.86 16.69
CA ALA A 121 -21.91 -12.45 17.67
C ALA A 121 -20.89 -11.47 17.03
N PRO A 122 -20.55 -10.33 17.67
CA PRO A 122 -19.67 -9.35 17.06
C PRO A 122 -18.19 -9.80 17.05
N VAL A 123 -17.60 -9.80 15.86
CA VAL A 123 -16.19 -10.16 15.61
C VAL A 123 -15.31 -8.91 15.67
N THR A 124 -15.56 -7.93 14.79
CA THR A 124 -14.78 -6.70 14.71
C THR A 124 -15.61 -5.52 14.22
N LEU A 125 -15.13 -4.30 14.50
CA LEU A 125 -15.73 -3.05 14.05
C LEU A 125 -14.64 -2.05 13.66
N TYR A 126 -14.91 -1.29 12.61
CA TYR A 126 -14.10 -0.17 12.17
C TYR A 126 -15.02 1.03 11.95
N ALA A 127 -14.79 2.10 12.72
CA ALA A 127 -15.50 3.37 12.55
C ALA A 127 -14.83 4.16 11.43
N VAL A 128 -15.64 4.72 10.54
CA VAL A 128 -15.16 5.58 9.46
C VAL A 128 -15.42 7.03 9.88
N ASP A 129 -14.36 7.68 10.33
CA ASP A 129 -14.34 9.03 10.89
C ASP A 129 -13.65 10.05 9.95
N ASP A 130 -13.09 9.58 8.83
CA ASP A 130 -12.34 10.35 7.84
C ASP A 130 -13.01 10.41 6.46
N ALA A 131 -14.25 9.91 6.31
CA ALA A 131 -14.99 10.03 5.06
C ALA A 131 -15.42 11.48 4.80
N THR A 132 -15.31 11.94 3.56
CA THR A 132 -15.55 13.34 3.19
C THR A 132 -16.46 13.43 1.96
N THR A 133 -15.93 13.78 0.78
CA THR A 133 -16.76 14.06 -0.41
C THR A 133 -16.98 12.85 -1.32
N GLU A 134 -16.56 11.66 -0.91
CA GLU A 134 -16.63 10.48 -1.76
C GLU A 134 -18.04 9.92 -1.84
N THR A 135 -18.41 9.44 -3.04
CA THR A 135 -19.74 8.83 -3.31
C THR A 135 -19.64 7.31 -3.42
N ALA A 136 -18.44 6.74 -3.49
CA ALA A 136 -18.17 5.33 -3.23
C ALA A 136 -17.00 5.17 -2.25
N PHE A 137 -16.96 4.07 -1.52
CA PHE A 137 -16.03 3.90 -0.41
C PHE A 137 -15.76 2.43 -0.13
N VAL A 138 -14.50 2.02 -0.05
CA VAL A 138 -14.11 0.68 0.41
C VAL A 138 -13.89 0.74 1.92
N VAL A 139 -14.87 0.25 2.68
CA VAL A 139 -14.85 0.28 4.15
C VAL A 139 -13.96 -0.81 4.74
N GLY A 140 -13.80 -1.93 4.05
CA GLY A 140 -12.95 -3.02 4.51
C GLY A 140 -12.85 -4.16 3.51
N GLU A 141 -12.04 -5.14 3.85
CA GLU A 141 -11.86 -6.32 3.00
C GLU A 141 -11.62 -7.59 3.82
N PHE A 142 -12.11 -8.71 3.28
CA PHE A 142 -11.68 -10.04 3.69
C PHE A 142 -10.58 -10.52 2.75
N TYR A 143 -9.49 -11.05 3.28
CA TYR A 143 -8.40 -11.60 2.47
C TYR A 143 -7.85 -12.88 3.07
N ARG A 144 -7.37 -13.77 2.21
CA ARG A 144 -6.74 -15.02 2.63
C ARG A 144 -5.31 -14.77 3.10
N ARG A 145 -4.95 -15.26 4.28
CA ARG A 145 -3.57 -15.25 4.79
C ARG A 145 -3.31 -16.49 5.64
N ASP A 146 -2.22 -17.19 5.35
CA ASP A 146 -1.76 -18.36 6.11
C ASP A 146 -2.81 -19.48 6.29
N GLY A 147 -3.66 -19.68 5.28
CA GLY A 147 -4.71 -20.70 5.27
C GLY A 147 -5.99 -20.32 6.03
N GLY A 148 -6.08 -19.10 6.56
CA GLY A 148 -7.27 -18.53 7.16
C GLY A 148 -7.73 -17.24 6.48
N TRP A 149 -8.86 -16.70 6.92
CA TRP A 149 -9.36 -15.40 6.51
C TRP A 149 -9.05 -14.34 7.56
N LYS A 150 -8.70 -13.14 7.08
CA LYS A 150 -8.52 -11.94 7.90
C LYS A 150 -9.44 -10.85 7.38
N PHE A 151 -9.86 -9.95 8.27
CA PHE A 151 -10.53 -8.71 7.92
C PHE A 151 -9.59 -7.53 8.14
N ARG A 152 -9.50 -6.62 7.18
CA ARG A 152 -8.73 -5.36 7.26
C ARG A 152 -9.68 -4.16 7.11
N ALA A 153 -9.49 -3.17 7.96
CA ALA A 153 -10.11 -1.85 7.82
C ALA A 153 -9.37 -1.07 6.72
N VAL A 154 -10.07 -0.65 5.66
CA VAL A 154 -9.44 -0.03 4.48
C VAL A 154 -9.60 1.49 4.51
N GLY A 155 -10.84 1.98 4.49
CA GLY A 155 -11.09 3.41 4.57
C GLY A 155 -10.75 4.20 3.30
N GLN A 156 -10.86 3.58 2.11
CA GLN A 156 -10.49 4.21 0.84
C GLN A 156 -11.72 4.78 0.14
N GLY A 157 -11.75 6.10 -0.04
CA GLY A 157 -12.84 6.78 -0.74
C GLY A 157 -12.59 6.94 -2.25
N TYR A 158 -13.69 6.99 -3.01
CA TYR A 158 -13.72 7.19 -4.46
C TYR A 158 -14.63 8.38 -4.80
N ALA A 159 -14.01 9.51 -5.12
CA ALA A 159 -14.74 10.71 -5.56
C ALA A 159 -15.37 10.53 -6.95
N SER A 160 -14.76 9.72 -7.81
CA SER A 160 -15.31 9.25 -9.09
C SER A 160 -16.49 8.27 -8.93
N GLY A 161 -16.91 8.02 -7.68
CA GLY A 161 -18.06 7.20 -7.33
C GLY A 161 -17.90 5.75 -7.73
N LEU A 162 -19.04 5.07 -7.84
CA LEU A 162 -19.08 3.64 -8.11
C LEU A 162 -18.42 3.29 -9.46
N ALA A 163 -18.43 4.20 -10.44
CA ALA A 163 -17.80 4.00 -11.75
C ALA A 163 -16.27 3.94 -11.67
N GLY A 164 -15.64 4.80 -10.86
CA GLY A 164 -14.19 4.75 -10.62
C GLY A 164 -13.78 3.51 -9.84
N LEU A 165 -14.54 3.18 -8.79
CA LEU A 165 -14.35 1.94 -8.03
C LEU A 165 -14.48 0.72 -8.94
N ALA A 166 -15.51 0.67 -9.78
CA ALA A 166 -15.75 -0.41 -10.73
C ALA A 166 -14.57 -0.58 -11.72
N THR A 167 -14.05 0.52 -12.27
CA THR A 167 -12.92 0.52 -13.21
C THR A 167 -11.64 -0.03 -12.56
N ASP A 168 -11.34 0.42 -11.34
CA ASP A 168 -10.17 -0.01 -10.58
C ASP A 168 -10.17 -1.51 -10.27
N PHE A 169 -11.34 -2.14 -10.21
CA PHE A 169 -11.47 -3.58 -9.98
C PHE A 169 -11.86 -4.39 -11.23
N GLY A 170 -11.88 -3.77 -12.41
CA GLY A 170 -12.00 -4.44 -13.70
C GLY A 170 -13.43 -4.71 -14.19
N ILE A 171 -14.40 -3.97 -13.68
CA ILE A 171 -15.81 -4.03 -14.14
C ILE A 171 -15.97 -3.06 -15.32
N ALA A 172 -16.47 -3.56 -16.46
CA ALA A 172 -16.75 -2.74 -17.63
C ALA A 172 -18.05 -1.94 -17.41
N VAL A 173 -18.00 -0.63 -17.63
CA VAL A 173 -19.18 0.25 -17.54
C VAL A 173 -19.66 0.58 -18.95
N ASP A 174 -20.65 -0.16 -19.45
CA ASP A 174 -21.31 0.16 -20.73
C ASP A 174 -22.43 1.18 -20.52
N GLY A 175 -22.27 2.40 -21.07
CA GLY A 175 -23.38 3.36 -21.17
C GLY A 175 -23.00 4.84 -21.16
N ALA A 176 -22.57 5.39 -22.31
CA ALA A 176 -22.71 6.81 -22.62
C ALA A 176 -23.36 6.95 -24.01
N GLU A 177 -24.63 7.36 -24.03
CA GLU A 177 -25.35 7.72 -25.27
C GLU A 177 -24.62 8.86 -25.99
N THR A 178 -24.38 8.67 -27.29
CA THR A 178 -23.70 9.62 -28.17
C THR A 178 -24.74 10.51 -28.88
N PRO A 179 -24.68 11.85 -28.81
CA PRO A 179 -25.45 12.70 -29.71
C PRO A 179 -24.71 12.91 -31.05
N GLN A 180 -25.41 12.68 -32.16
CA GLN A 180 -24.94 12.86 -33.54
C GLN A 180 -24.72 14.34 -33.94
N PRO A 181 -23.85 14.60 -34.95
CA PRO A 181 -23.38 15.95 -35.28
C PRO A 181 -24.37 16.73 -36.15
N HIS A 182 -24.57 18.01 -35.81
CA HIS A 182 -25.32 18.99 -36.61
C HIS A 182 -24.34 19.93 -37.33
N ILE A 183 -24.64 20.19 -38.60
CA ILE A 183 -23.85 20.93 -39.59
C ILE A 183 -23.79 22.43 -39.26
N GLN A 184 -22.61 23.07 -39.39
CA GLN A 184 -22.43 24.53 -39.46
C GLN A 184 -21.95 24.97 -40.87
N PRO A 185 -22.36 26.15 -41.38
CA PRO A 185 -21.96 26.65 -42.71
C PRO A 185 -20.62 27.41 -42.71
N GLN A 186 -19.85 27.27 -43.81
CA GLN A 186 -18.57 27.96 -44.06
C GLN A 186 -18.72 29.46 -44.44
N PRO A 187 -17.74 30.33 -44.09
CA PRO A 187 -17.55 31.64 -44.72
C PRO A 187 -16.43 31.66 -45.79
N GLN A 188 -16.61 32.47 -46.83
CA GLN A 188 -15.64 32.76 -47.91
C GLN A 188 -14.68 33.94 -47.59
N PRO A 189 -13.54 34.09 -48.31
CA PRO A 189 -12.37 34.88 -47.88
C PRO A 189 -12.13 36.15 -48.70
N HIS A 190 -11.57 37.21 -48.08
CA HIS A 190 -11.00 38.37 -48.80
C HIS A 190 -9.65 38.85 -48.23
N THR A 191 -8.60 38.57 -49.01
CA THR A 191 -7.38 39.31 -49.40
C THR A 191 -6.76 40.47 -48.59
N GLN A 192 -5.42 40.38 -48.58
CA GLN A 192 -4.35 41.17 -47.98
C GLN A 192 -3.83 42.30 -48.90
N ALA A 193 -3.26 43.38 -48.34
CA ALA A 193 -2.39 44.35 -49.02
C ALA A 193 -1.32 44.91 -48.04
N ALA A 194 -0.17 45.35 -48.57
CA ALA A 194 1.12 45.41 -47.86
C ALA A 194 1.86 46.79 -47.98
N VAL A 195 2.55 47.18 -46.88
CA VAL A 195 3.80 48.01 -46.64
C VAL A 195 4.01 49.42 -47.30
N PRO A 196 4.84 50.37 -46.75
CA PRO A 196 6.27 50.24 -46.34
C PRO A 196 6.77 51.00 -45.06
N ALA A 197 8.03 50.73 -44.67
CA ALA A 197 8.78 51.24 -43.49
C ALA A 197 9.63 52.51 -43.78
N PRO A 198 10.18 53.19 -42.73
CA PRO A 198 11.66 53.28 -42.62
C PRO A 198 12.30 53.34 -41.18
N ALA A 199 13.50 52.72 -41.08
CA ALA A 199 14.78 53.04 -40.39
C ALA A 199 14.95 53.57 -38.91
N ALA A 200 15.68 52.74 -38.12
CA ALA A 200 16.86 52.92 -37.24
C ALA A 200 16.93 53.83 -35.96
N ALA A 201 17.48 53.20 -34.90
CA ALA A 201 17.66 53.49 -33.44
C ALA A 201 18.59 54.68 -33.03
N PRO A 202 18.75 55.11 -31.73
CA PRO A 202 19.19 54.27 -30.58
C PRO A 202 18.64 54.55 -29.14
N ALA A 203 18.72 53.50 -28.31
CA ALA A 203 18.95 53.39 -26.84
C ALA A 203 18.24 54.31 -25.81
N SER A 204 17.41 53.72 -24.93
CA SER A 204 17.21 54.03 -23.49
C SER A 204 16.20 53.04 -22.85
N ALA A 205 16.60 52.41 -21.73
CA ALA A 205 15.83 51.72 -20.65
C ALA A 205 14.60 50.81 -20.96
N PRO A 206 14.43 49.64 -20.29
CA PRO A 206 13.29 48.77 -20.52
C PRO A 206 12.04 49.36 -19.83
N VAL A 207 11.13 49.90 -20.63
CA VAL A 207 9.73 50.14 -20.26
C VAL A 207 8.95 48.88 -20.64
N VAL A 208 8.32 48.26 -19.65
CA VAL A 208 7.34 47.19 -19.83
C VAL A 208 6.03 47.87 -20.23
N GLN A 209 5.51 47.60 -21.44
CA GLN A 209 4.10 47.84 -21.76
C GLN A 209 3.64 46.94 -22.91
N ASP A 210 2.56 46.21 -22.60
CA ASP A 210 1.54 45.65 -23.49
C ASP A 210 1.99 44.94 -24.77
N ALA A 211 2.24 43.64 -24.60
CA ALA A 211 1.68 42.65 -25.49
C ALA A 211 1.40 41.39 -24.66
N VAL A 212 0.14 40.97 -24.56
CA VAL A 212 -0.16 39.56 -24.30
C VAL A 212 0.50 38.78 -25.44
N PRO A 213 1.59 38.03 -25.21
CA PRO A 213 2.08 37.14 -26.24
C PRO A 213 1.04 36.02 -26.31
N ALA A 214 0.39 35.86 -27.45
CA ALA A 214 -0.26 34.59 -27.76
C ALA A 214 0.84 33.54 -27.79
N ALA A 215 1.06 32.88 -26.64
CA ALA A 215 1.94 31.73 -26.56
C ALA A 215 1.43 30.67 -27.55
N PRO A 216 2.32 29.97 -28.26
CA PRO A 216 1.91 28.85 -29.10
C PRO A 216 1.24 27.83 -28.18
N VAL A 217 0.02 27.41 -28.53
CA VAL A 217 -0.70 26.31 -27.89
C VAL A 217 0.14 25.05 -28.06
N ARG A 218 1.01 24.78 -27.09
CA ARG A 218 1.66 23.48 -26.92
C ARG A 218 0.94 22.77 -25.79
N ASP A 219 0.38 21.63 -26.16
CA ASP A 219 -0.21 20.57 -25.36
C ASP A 219 -1.09 21.03 -24.20
N ARG A 220 -2.39 21.12 -24.50
CA ARG A 220 -3.45 21.36 -23.51
C ARG A 220 -3.40 20.25 -22.45
N VAL A 221 -3.36 20.65 -21.18
CA VAL A 221 -3.66 19.79 -20.02
C VAL A 221 -4.96 19.01 -20.29
N PRO A 222 -5.02 17.70 -20.02
CA PRO A 222 -6.27 16.93 -20.13
C PRO A 222 -7.41 17.62 -19.39
N HIS A 223 -8.62 17.57 -19.94
CA HIS A 223 -9.83 18.24 -19.42
C HIS A 223 -10.35 17.68 -18.08
N SER A 224 -9.51 16.96 -17.32
CA SER A 224 -9.89 16.18 -16.14
C SER A 224 -10.14 17.00 -14.87
N PHE A 225 -9.73 18.27 -14.83
CA PHE A 225 -9.79 19.08 -13.59
C PHE A 225 -10.80 20.23 -13.58
N GLY A 226 -11.55 20.46 -14.66
CA GLY A 226 -12.57 21.51 -14.63
C GLY A 226 -13.08 21.95 -15.99
N PRO A 227 -14.19 22.69 -16.01
CA PRO A 227 -14.85 23.14 -17.23
C PRO A 227 -14.02 24.20 -17.98
N GLN A 228 -14.17 24.22 -19.30
CA GLN A 228 -13.55 25.21 -20.18
C GLN A 228 -14.46 26.44 -20.31
N PHE A 229 -13.88 27.64 -20.23
CA PHE A 229 -14.60 28.91 -20.45
C PHE A 229 -13.65 30.03 -20.87
N SER A 230 -14.20 31.10 -21.44
CA SER A 230 -13.43 32.30 -21.79
C SER A 230 -13.09 33.10 -20.53
N PRO A 231 -11.83 33.55 -20.36
CA PRO A 231 -11.46 34.33 -19.19
C PRO A 231 -12.34 35.55 -18.96
N PHE A 232 -12.76 35.74 -17.71
CA PHE A 232 -13.35 36.99 -17.26
C PHE A 232 -12.24 37.94 -16.84
N VAL A 233 -12.29 39.20 -17.27
CA VAL A 233 -11.25 40.21 -16.96
C VAL A 233 -11.91 41.47 -16.44
N ARG A 234 -11.38 42.01 -15.35
CA ARG A 234 -11.79 43.29 -14.75
C ARG A 234 -10.56 44.13 -14.45
N ARG A 235 -10.66 45.43 -14.71
CA ARG A 235 -9.66 46.43 -14.32
C ARG A 235 -10.32 47.43 -13.39
N GLY A 236 -9.54 47.97 -12.46
CA GLY A 236 -9.99 49.00 -11.55
C GLY A 236 -8.83 49.76 -10.92
N HIS A 237 -9.19 50.66 -10.02
CA HIS A 237 -8.27 51.51 -9.27
C HIS A 237 -8.81 51.66 -7.85
N GLY A 238 -7.94 51.61 -6.86
CA GLY A 238 -8.38 51.72 -5.46
C GLY A 238 -9.17 50.49 -5.00
N ASN A 239 -9.86 50.61 -3.88
CA ASN A 239 -10.72 49.55 -3.36
C ASN A 239 -11.97 49.33 -4.22
N ASP A 240 -12.36 48.07 -4.45
CA ASP A 240 -13.56 47.71 -5.20
C ASP A 240 -14.12 46.34 -4.75
N VAL A 241 -15.35 46.03 -5.16
CA VAL A 241 -15.94 44.69 -5.04
C VAL A 241 -16.39 44.22 -6.40
N VAL A 242 -15.72 43.20 -6.93
CA VAL A 242 -15.99 42.61 -8.24
C VAL A 242 -16.94 41.44 -8.08
N THR A 243 -18.03 41.45 -8.86
CA THR A 243 -18.91 40.29 -9.03
C THR A 243 -18.61 39.70 -10.40
N VAL A 244 -18.26 38.41 -10.44
CA VAL A 244 -17.98 37.70 -11.68
C VAL A 244 -19.33 37.35 -12.34
N ASP A 245 -19.70 38.13 -13.35
CA ASP A 245 -20.98 38.06 -14.06
C ASP A 245 -20.89 37.40 -15.45
N GLY A 246 -19.69 36.98 -15.86
CA GLY A 246 -19.44 36.21 -17.07
C GLY A 246 -19.91 34.74 -16.96
N PRO A 247 -19.93 33.98 -18.08
CA PRO A 247 -20.31 32.56 -18.11
C PRO A 247 -19.21 31.68 -17.50
N VAL A 248 -18.85 31.94 -16.24
CA VAL A 248 -17.90 31.16 -15.46
C VAL A 248 -18.69 30.02 -14.81
N PRO A 249 -18.53 28.77 -15.27
CA PRO A 249 -19.23 27.62 -14.71
C PRO A 249 -18.79 27.35 -13.26
N PRO A 250 -19.64 26.71 -12.44
CA PRO A 250 -19.24 26.21 -11.14
C PRO A 250 -18.08 25.21 -11.27
N GLY A 251 -17.17 25.24 -10.31
CA GLY A 251 -15.97 24.42 -10.30
C GLY A 251 -14.70 25.23 -9.98
N PRO A 252 -13.54 24.57 -10.02
CA PRO A 252 -12.26 25.21 -9.75
C PRO A 252 -11.89 26.17 -10.88
N VAL A 253 -11.51 27.38 -10.50
CA VAL A 253 -11.05 28.44 -11.40
C VAL A 253 -9.73 29.01 -10.90
N ILE A 254 -8.90 29.48 -11.83
CA ILE A 254 -7.72 30.27 -11.46
C ILE A 254 -8.14 31.73 -11.38
N VAL A 255 -7.94 32.35 -10.22
CA VAL A 255 -7.98 33.79 -10.05
C VAL A 255 -6.55 34.31 -10.16
N GLU A 256 -6.26 35.03 -11.24
CA GLU A 256 -5.02 35.75 -11.45
C GLU A 256 -5.25 37.23 -11.16
N ALA A 257 -4.39 37.85 -10.35
CA ALA A 257 -4.46 39.28 -10.10
C ALA A 257 -3.07 39.91 -10.09
N TRP A 258 -2.99 41.16 -10.56
CA TRP A 258 -1.76 41.94 -10.54
C TRP A 258 -2.04 43.43 -10.38
N HIS A 259 -1.04 44.13 -9.85
CA HIS A 259 -1.00 45.59 -9.78
C HIS A 259 0.40 46.09 -10.11
N GLU A 260 0.47 47.37 -10.47
CA GLU A 260 1.72 48.09 -10.70
C GLU A 260 1.76 49.34 -9.82
N GLY A 261 2.92 49.59 -9.21
CA GLY A 261 3.16 50.73 -8.33
C GLY A 261 3.24 50.36 -6.86
N ASP A 262 3.93 51.22 -6.09
CA ASP A 262 4.09 51.07 -4.64
C ASP A 262 2.75 51.24 -3.93
N GLY A 263 2.37 50.28 -3.08
CA GLY A 263 1.13 50.35 -2.33
C GLY A 263 0.68 48.99 -1.80
N TYR A 264 -0.37 49.02 -0.99
CA TYR A 264 -1.03 47.81 -0.50
C TYR A 264 -1.88 47.19 -1.61
N PHE A 265 -1.87 45.86 -1.72
CA PHE A 265 -2.75 45.10 -2.60
C PHE A 265 -3.22 43.81 -1.94
N CYS A 266 -4.54 43.71 -1.79
CA CYS A 266 -5.20 42.57 -1.16
C CYS A 266 -6.43 42.14 -1.96
N VAL A 267 -6.61 40.84 -2.10
CA VAL A 267 -7.77 40.25 -2.77
C VAL A 267 -8.34 39.13 -1.90
N GLU A 268 -9.64 39.21 -1.62
CA GLU A 268 -10.37 38.25 -0.80
C GLU A 268 -11.63 37.79 -1.54
N THR A 269 -12.02 36.52 -1.40
CA THR A 269 -13.36 36.08 -1.80
C THR A 269 -14.39 36.50 -0.75
N LEU A 270 -15.64 36.65 -1.17
CA LEU A 270 -16.76 36.97 -0.28
C LEU A 270 -17.73 35.78 -0.15
N ASP A 271 -18.14 35.51 1.08
CA ASP A 271 -19.09 34.44 1.41
C ASP A 271 -20.55 34.81 1.01
N HIS A 272 -21.48 33.89 1.27
CA HIS A 272 -22.91 34.10 1.04
C HIS A 272 -23.54 35.26 1.85
N ARG A 273 -22.87 35.74 2.91
CA ARG A 273 -23.27 36.89 3.74
C ARG A 273 -22.54 38.17 3.33
N ASN A 274 -21.77 38.13 2.24
CA ASN A 274 -20.93 39.22 1.79
C ASN A 274 -19.89 39.64 2.84
N LYS A 275 -19.31 38.66 3.53
CA LYS A 275 -18.18 38.79 4.44
C LYS A 275 -16.94 38.15 3.83
N ASP A 276 -15.78 38.66 4.22
CA ASP A 276 -14.47 38.13 3.83
C ASP A 276 -14.41 36.63 4.16
N ASP A 277 -14.08 35.80 3.17
CA ASP A 277 -14.12 34.33 3.23
C ASP A 277 -12.70 33.76 3.10
N GLU A 278 -12.10 33.90 1.92
CA GLU A 278 -10.78 33.37 1.59
C GLU A 278 -9.83 34.49 1.15
N LEU A 279 -8.73 34.67 1.89
CA LEU A 279 -7.64 35.56 1.49
C LEU A 279 -6.84 34.91 0.36
N LEU A 280 -6.82 35.55 -0.81
CA LEU A 280 -6.10 35.06 -1.99
C LEU A 280 -4.71 35.65 -2.07
N PHE A 281 -4.61 36.98 -1.93
CA PHE A 281 -3.36 37.73 -2.03
C PHE A 281 -3.33 38.82 -0.96
N ASN A 282 -2.16 39.06 -0.38
CA ASN A 282 -1.90 40.15 0.55
C ASN A 282 -0.43 40.57 0.42
N THR A 283 -0.17 41.72 -0.18
CA THR A 283 1.19 42.12 -0.53
C THR A 283 1.38 43.63 -0.50
N THR A 284 2.64 44.04 -0.37
CA THR A 284 3.11 45.42 -0.50
C THR A 284 4.19 45.55 -1.58
N LEU A 285 4.39 44.53 -2.42
CA LEU A 285 5.40 44.55 -3.47
C LEU A 285 5.05 45.58 -4.53
N THR A 286 6.02 46.38 -4.98
CA THR A 286 5.84 47.42 -6.02
C THR A 286 5.23 46.88 -7.32
N THR A 287 5.53 45.63 -7.65
CA THR A 287 4.91 44.93 -8.77
C THR A 287 4.59 43.52 -8.30
N PHE A 288 3.31 43.16 -8.31
CA PHE A 288 2.85 41.83 -7.92
C PHE A 288 2.01 41.22 -9.03
N ARG A 289 2.18 39.92 -9.24
CA ARG A 289 1.29 39.09 -10.05
C ARG A 289 1.22 37.70 -9.43
N GLY A 290 0.03 37.31 -9.00
CA GLY A 290 -0.22 36.03 -8.33
C GLY A 290 -1.36 35.27 -8.97
N ARG A 291 -1.32 33.94 -8.83
CA ARG A 291 -2.40 33.04 -9.26
C ARG A 291 -2.84 32.19 -8.07
N ALA A 292 -4.14 32.19 -7.78
CA ALA A 292 -4.74 31.40 -6.73
C ALA A 292 -5.83 30.49 -7.32
N LEU A 293 -5.96 29.28 -6.77
CA LEU A 293 -7.04 28.37 -7.11
C LEU A 293 -8.24 28.72 -6.23
N VAL A 294 -9.42 28.88 -6.84
CA VAL A 294 -10.65 29.29 -6.14
C VAL A 294 -11.80 28.39 -6.60
N GLN A 295 -12.65 27.97 -5.66
CA GLN A 295 -13.86 27.25 -5.99
C GLN A 295 -14.99 28.21 -6.37
N ASN A 296 -15.34 28.30 -7.65
CA ASN A 296 -16.56 28.98 -8.07
C ASN A 296 -17.78 28.10 -7.77
N ARG A 297 -18.78 28.62 -7.06
CA ARG A 297 -19.89 27.80 -6.57
C ARG A 297 -21.18 28.04 -7.34
N ALA A 298 -21.99 27.00 -7.48
CA ALA A 298 -23.25 27.09 -8.23
C ALA A 298 -24.34 27.88 -7.49
N ASP A 299 -24.27 27.94 -6.16
CA ASP A 299 -25.30 28.55 -5.31
C ASP A 299 -25.20 30.08 -5.22
N ARG A 300 -24.10 30.68 -5.69
CA ARG A 300 -23.85 32.13 -5.58
C ARG A 300 -22.85 32.62 -6.63
N PRO A 301 -22.90 33.89 -7.03
CA PRO A 301 -21.85 34.47 -7.86
C PRO A 301 -20.52 34.51 -7.09
N LEU A 302 -19.41 34.23 -7.76
CA LEU A 302 -18.08 34.51 -7.24
C LEU A 302 -17.92 36.02 -7.09
N ARG A 303 -17.64 36.46 -5.86
CA ARG A 303 -17.43 37.87 -5.52
C ARG A 303 -16.08 38.03 -4.85
N LEU A 304 -15.37 39.06 -5.26
CA LEU A 304 -14.00 39.34 -4.85
C LEU A 304 -13.94 40.78 -4.34
N LYS A 305 -13.46 40.96 -3.12
CA LYS A 305 -13.14 42.26 -2.53
C LYS A 305 -11.68 42.56 -2.81
N ILE A 306 -11.41 43.76 -3.30
CA ILE A 306 -10.07 44.27 -3.59
C ILE A 306 -9.86 45.48 -2.70
N ASP A 307 -8.80 45.44 -1.89
CA ASP A 307 -8.27 46.60 -1.19
C ASP A 307 -6.91 46.93 -1.83
N ALA A 308 -6.82 48.09 -2.49
CA ALA A 308 -5.66 48.45 -3.30
C ALA A 308 -5.43 49.96 -3.29
N ASP A 309 -4.17 50.39 -3.36
CA ASP A 309 -3.82 51.82 -3.53
C ASP A 309 -3.72 52.23 -5.01
N ASN A 310 -3.46 51.26 -5.90
CA ASN A 310 -3.08 51.50 -7.29
C ASN A 310 -4.05 50.87 -8.30
N ASP A 311 -3.72 51.01 -9.58
CA ASP A 311 -4.39 50.30 -10.67
C ASP A 311 -4.15 48.79 -10.57
N TRP A 312 -5.21 48.02 -10.75
CA TRP A 312 -5.16 46.57 -10.67
C TRP A 312 -5.93 45.94 -11.82
N THR A 313 -5.50 44.72 -12.18
CA THR A 313 -6.23 43.85 -13.07
C THR A 313 -6.47 42.51 -12.38
N LEU A 314 -7.70 42.02 -12.54
CA LEU A 314 -8.17 40.75 -12.05
C LEU A 314 -8.66 39.92 -13.23
N MET A 315 -8.29 38.64 -13.27
CA MET A 315 -8.69 37.71 -14.29
C MET A 315 -9.13 36.37 -13.67
N VAL A 316 -10.26 35.83 -14.12
CA VAL A 316 -10.75 34.50 -13.73
C VAL A 316 -10.67 33.59 -14.95
N GLN A 317 -9.94 32.48 -14.83
CA GLN A 317 -9.55 31.62 -15.95
C GLN A 317 -9.87 30.14 -15.69
N PRO A 318 -10.07 29.32 -16.75
CA PRO A 318 -10.19 27.88 -16.59
C PRO A 318 -8.86 27.27 -16.14
N LEU A 319 -8.92 26.21 -15.33
CA LEU A 319 -7.73 25.55 -14.78
C LEU A 319 -6.77 24.99 -15.83
N SER A 320 -7.22 24.77 -17.07
CA SER A 320 -6.36 24.35 -18.18
C SER A 320 -5.29 25.36 -18.60
N VAL A 321 -5.32 26.59 -18.08
CA VAL A 321 -4.22 27.57 -18.26
C VAL A 321 -3.09 27.38 -17.26
N ALA A 322 -3.25 26.50 -16.26
CA ALA A 322 -2.19 26.15 -15.33
C ALA A 322 -0.95 25.65 -16.09
N ARG A 323 0.23 26.03 -15.61
CA ARG A 323 1.49 25.63 -16.24
C ARG A 323 1.81 24.19 -15.88
N ASP A 324 2.30 23.42 -16.85
CA ASP A 324 2.80 22.06 -16.63
C ASP A 324 4.20 22.12 -15.97
N MET A 325 4.37 21.41 -14.86
CA MET A 325 5.60 21.34 -14.08
C MET A 325 6.51 20.16 -14.48
N THR A 326 6.11 19.29 -15.41
CA THR A 326 6.77 18.00 -15.69
C THR A 326 8.26 18.10 -16.06
N GLU A 327 8.71 19.17 -16.72
CA GLU A 327 10.14 19.40 -17.08
C GLU A 327 10.89 20.32 -16.08
N GLY A 328 10.26 20.65 -14.96
CA GLY A 328 10.75 21.63 -14.00
C GLY A 328 10.34 23.06 -14.35
N ILE A 329 10.14 23.88 -13.33
CA ILE A 329 9.52 25.20 -13.47
C ILE A 329 10.01 26.18 -12.41
N ARG A 330 9.95 27.47 -12.75
CA ARG A 330 10.28 28.59 -11.86
C ARG A 330 9.12 29.55 -11.75
N GLY A 331 9.02 30.21 -10.61
CA GLY A 331 8.05 31.26 -10.37
C GLY A 331 8.48 32.21 -9.25
N PHE A 332 7.62 33.17 -9.01
CA PHE A 332 7.74 34.18 -7.96
C PHE A 332 6.34 34.41 -7.43
N GLY A 333 6.17 34.41 -6.11
CA GLY A 333 4.86 34.58 -5.51
C GLY A 333 3.97 33.33 -5.62
N PRO A 334 2.68 33.44 -5.24
CA PRO A 334 1.73 32.34 -5.27
C PRO A 334 1.34 31.94 -6.71
N ASP A 335 1.17 30.63 -6.91
CA ASP A 335 0.89 30.07 -8.23
C ASP A 335 0.05 28.77 -8.23
N VAL A 336 -0.55 28.45 -9.37
CA VAL A 336 -1.28 27.20 -9.66
C VAL A 336 -0.66 26.51 -10.87
N LEU A 337 -0.23 25.27 -10.67
CA LEU A 337 0.47 24.43 -11.63
C LEU A 337 -0.26 23.08 -11.77
N VAL A 338 0.13 22.31 -12.79
CA VAL A 338 -0.31 20.92 -12.98
C VAL A 338 0.92 20.02 -13.15
N TYR A 339 0.85 18.83 -12.57
CA TYR A 339 1.82 17.77 -12.77
C TYR A 339 1.17 16.59 -13.48
N ASN A 340 1.64 16.24 -14.69
CA ASN A 340 1.13 15.13 -15.51
C ASN A 340 2.11 13.96 -15.61
N GLY A 341 3.20 13.98 -14.84
CA GLY A 341 4.27 12.99 -14.92
C GLY A 341 4.00 11.69 -14.13
N PRO A 342 4.88 10.68 -14.26
CA PRO A 342 4.84 9.45 -13.47
C PRO A 342 5.20 9.73 -12.00
N VAL A 343 5.27 8.70 -11.14
CA VAL A 343 5.84 8.88 -9.79
C VAL A 343 7.25 9.48 -9.88
N ALA A 344 7.52 10.49 -9.06
CA ALA A 344 8.77 11.26 -9.10
C ALA A 344 9.20 11.74 -7.70
N ASP A 345 10.48 12.05 -7.55
CA ASP A 345 10.97 12.92 -6.48
C ASP A 345 10.92 14.37 -6.96
N LEU A 346 10.33 15.30 -6.19
CA LEU A 346 10.31 16.73 -6.51
C LEU A 346 11.40 17.46 -5.75
N ASP A 347 12.40 18.00 -6.46
CA ASP A 347 13.36 18.92 -5.88
C ASP A 347 12.74 20.32 -5.81
N VAL A 348 12.76 20.90 -4.61
CA VAL A 348 12.16 22.19 -4.26
C VAL A 348 13.25 23.14 -3.82
N GLU A 349 13.31 24.33 -4.43
CA GLU A 349 14.17 25.43 -3.98
C GLU A 349 13.35 26.71 -3.80
N PHE A 350 13.54 27.38 -2.67
CA PHE A 350 12.98 28.71 -2.40
C PHE A 350 14.08 29.60 -1.84
N ALA A 351 14.26 30.79 -2.41
CA ALA A 351 15.39 31.67 -2.06
C ALA A 351 15.09 32.61 -0.88
N GLY A 352 13.85 32.67 -0.39
CA GLY A 352 13.39 33.66 0.57
C GLY A 352 12.87 34.95 -0.07
N ASP A 353 12.28 35.84 0.74
CA ASP A 353 11.93 37.20 0.32
C ASP A 353 13.17 38.14 0.30
N GLU A 354 12.96 39.46 0.15
CA GLU A 354 14.04 40.45 0.09
C GLU A 354 14.91 40.50 1.36
N ASP A 355 14.40 40.02 2.50
CA ASP A 355 15.07 39.97 3.80
C ASP A 355 15.62 38.57 4.13
N GLU A 356 15.71 37.67 3.13
CA GLU A 356 16.06 36.25 3.30
C GLU A 356 15.10 35.51 4.26
N GLY A 357 13.85 35.98 4.38
CA GLY A 357 12.75 35.39 5.14
C GLY A 357 11.68 34.76 4.24
N GLY A 358 10.41 35.05 4.48
CA GLY A 358 9.28 34.65 3.64
C GLY A 358 8.72 33.24 3.89
N TYR A 359 7.43 33.07 3.64
CA TYR A 359 6.73 31.79 3.69
C TYR A 359 6.82 31.04 2.36
N PHE A 360 6.93 29.71 2.42
CA PHE A 360 6.84 28.83 1.27
C PHE A 360 6.02 27.57 1.58
N GLY A 361 4.87 27.45 0.92
CA GLY A 361 3.96 26.32 0.99
C GLY A 361 3.76 25.69 -0.39
N VAL A 362 3.74 24.36 -0.45
CA VAL A 362 3.33 23.61 -1.65
C VAL A 362 2.34 22.55 -1.23
N CYS A 363 1.18 22.54 -1.88
CA CYS A 363 0.21 21.45 -1.78
C CYS A 363 0.04 20.78 -3.14
N GLY A 364 -0.11 19.46 -3.14
CA GLY A 364 -0.37 18.69 -4.35
C GLY A 364 -1.61 17.84 -4.18
N SER A 365 -2.65 18.11 -4.96
CA SER A 365 -3.89 17.36 -4.89
C SER A 365 -4.19 16.64 -6.20
N GLY A 366 -4.62 15.37 -6.10
CA GLY A 366 -5.18 14.62 -7.23
C GLY A 366 -6.59 15.08 -7.64
N SER A 367 -7.15 16.07 -6.94
CA SER A 367 -8.44 16.70 -7.26
C SER A 367 -8.34 18.22 -7.16
N ALA A 368 -8.88 18.90 -8.16
CA ALA A 368 -8.96 20.36 -8.16
C ALA A 368 -10.00 20.91 -7.18
N ASP A 369 -10.84 20.06 -6.57
CA ASP A 369 -11.84 20.45 -5.56
C ASP A 369 -11.29 20.31 -4.11
N ARG A 370 -10.07 19.80 -3.90
CA ARG A 370 -9.46 19.50 -2.58
C ARG A 370 -8.10 20.16 -2.30
N PHE A 371 -7.79 21.26 -2.97
CA PHE A 371 -6.47 21.90 -2.94
C PHE A 371 -6.06 22.57 -1.61
N LYS A 372 -6.91 22.59 -0.58
CA LYS A 372 -6.61 23.20 0.74
C LYS A 372 -6.65 22.22 1.92
N ASP A 373 -6.72 20.91 1.66
CA ASP A 373 -6.59 19.91 2.72
C ASP A 373 -5.13 19.80 3.16
N ARG A 374 -4.89 19.76 4.48
CA ARG A 374 -3.54 19.62 5.05
C ARG A 374 -2.95 18.22 4.84
N SER A 375 -3.76 17.25 4.40
CA SER A 375 -3.30 15.91 4.01
C SER A 375 -2.41 15.90 2.76
N ASP A 376 -2.54 16.94 1.92
CA ASP A 376 -1.93 17.06 0.60
C ASP A 376 -0.73 18.04 0.60
N LEU A 377 -0.27 18.41 1.80
CA LEU A 377 0.82 19.35 2.04
C LEU A 377 2.18 18.70 1.75
N LEU A 378 2.87 19.18 0.71
CA LEU A 378 4.19 18.70 0.31
C LEU A 378 5.29 19.49 1.03
N VAL A 379 5.15 20.80 1.15
CA VAL A 379 6.11 21.71 1.78
C VAL A 379 5.37 22.76 2.59
N ASN A 380 5.91 23.12 3.76
CA ASN A 380 5.37 24.17 4.61
C ASN A 380 6.47 24.73 5.51
N GLU A 381 7.20 25.73 5.02
CA GLU A 381 8.40 26.23 5.67
C GLU A 381 8.45 27.77 5.63
N THR A 382 9.33 28.32 6.46
CA THR A 382 9.65 29.76 6.47
C THR A 382 11.15 29.95 6.28
N GLY A 383 11.54 30.90 5.44
CA GLY A 383 12.92 31.14 5.06
C GLY A 383 13.39 30.30 3.87
N PRO A 384 14.62 30.52 3.40
CA PRO A 384 15.18 29.83 2.24
C PRO A 384 15.28 28.32 2.49
N LEU A 385 14.97 27.53 1.46
CA LEU A 385 15.03 26.07 1.57
C LEU A 385 15.49 25.40 0.27
N ARG A 386 16.10 24.22 0.44
CA ARG A 386 16.37 23.25 -0.62
C ARG A 386 16.07 21.86 -0.07
N GLN A 387 15.05 21.21 -0.59
CA GLN A 387 14.66 19.85 -0.16
C GLN A 387 14.05 19.04 -1.30
N THR A 388 13.84 17.76 -1.04
CA THR A 388 13.19 16.84 -1.98
C THR A 388 11.96 16.24 -1.30
N VAL A 389 10.83 16.22 -2.01
CA VAL A 389 9.55 15.67 -1.53
C VAL A 389 8.95 14.70 -2.56
N PRO A 390 8.27 13.62 -2.15
CA PRO A 390 7.70 12.67 -3.11
C PRO A 390 6.50 13.26 -3.86
N LEU A 391 6.39 12.95 -5.16
CA LEU A 391 5.22 13.19 -6.00
C LEU A 391 4.64 11.86 -6.47
N THR A 392 3.31 11.73 -6.37
CA THR A 392 2.58 10.61 -6.94
C THR A 392 2.38 10.77 -8.45
N THR A 393 1.81 9.75 -9.09
CA THR A 393 1.49 9.83 -10.53
C THR A 393 0.44 10.90 -10.79
N GLY A 394 0.65 11.69 -11.84
CA GLY A 394 -0.31 12.67 -12.33
C GLY A 394 -1.57 12.03 -12.92
N PRO A 395 -2.61 12.84 -13.21
CA PRO A 395 -2.60 14.29 -13.15
C PRO A 395 -2.79 14.80 -11.71
N MET A 396 -2.07 15.86 -11.33
CA MET A 396 -2.22 16.56 -10.03
C MET A 396 -2.27 18.07 -10.24
N VAL A 397 -3.02 18.76 -9.40
CA VAL A 397 -2.96 20.22 -9.27
C VAL A 397 -2.01 20.57 -8.14
N ILE A 398 -1.03 21.43 -8.43
CA ILE A 398 -0.04 21.88 -7.46
C ILE A 398 -0.29 23.36 -7.17
N THR A 399 -0.57 23.71 -5.92
CA THR A 399 -0.68 25.10 -5.49
C THR A 399 0.58 25.48 -4.74
N VAL A 400 1.15 26.63 -5.12
CA VAL A 400 2.33 27.20 -4.49
C VAL A 400 1.89 28.47 -3.76
N GLU A 401 2.21 28.57 -2.49
CA GLU A 401 2.12 29.79 -1.69
C GLU A 401 3.55 30.24 -1.42
N ALA A 402 3.93 31.44 -1.85
CA ALA A 402 5.31 31.90 -1.72
C ALA A 402 5.38 33.41 -1.61
N ASP A 403 6.30 33.92 -0.79
CA ASP A 403 6.59 35.36 -0.67
C ASP A 403 7.78 35.82 -1.55
N GLY A 404 8.39 34.90 -2.29
CA GLY A 404 9.61 35.15 -3.07
C GLY A 404 9.81 34.17 -4.24
N PRO A 405 11.00 34.12 -4.86
CA PRO A 405 11.29 33.27 -6.00
C PRO A 405 11.53 31.81 -5.60
N TRP A 406 11.01 30.90 -6.42
CA TRP A 406 11.09 29.46 -6.21
C TRP A 406 11.34 28.68 -7.50
N SER A 407 11.83 27.46 -7.36
CA SER A 407 11.93 26.48 -8.44
C SER A 407 11.51 25.08 -7.97
N LEU A 408 10.84 24.35 -8.85
CA LEU A 408 10.33 23.01 -8.62
C LEU A 408 10.78 22.12 -9.79
N THR A 409 11.49 21.03 -9.51
CA THR A 409 12.04 20.13 -10.55
C THR A 409 11.68 18.67 -10.26
N PRO A 410 10.72 18.07 -10.98
CA PRO A 410 10.42 16.66 -10.84
C PRO A 410 11.54 15.79 -11.42
N ARG A 411 11.93 14.76 -10.67
CA ARG A 411 12.82 13.67 -11.08
C ARG A 411 12.02 12.38 -11.11
N PRO A 412 11.49 11.97 -12.28
CA PRO A 412 10.83 10.69 -12.44
C PRO A 412 11.65 9.55 -11.84
N LEU A 413 10.99 8.68 -11.08
CA LEU A 413 11.65 7.46 -10.63
C LEU A 413 12.10 6.67 -11.86
N PRO A 414 13.27 6.01 -11.82
CA PRO A 414 13.77 5.25 -12.95
C PRO A 414 12.72 4.24 -13.40
N VAL A 415 12.28 4.36 -14.66
CA VAL A 415 11.32 3.42 -15.27
C VAL A 415 11.96 2.03 -15.22
N PHE A 416 11.29 1.12 -14.52
CA PHE A 416 11.72 -0.25 -14.38
C PHE A 416 11.68 -0.95 -15.74
N ASP A 417 12.84 -1.17 -16.35
CA ASP A 417 12.96 -2.05 -17.51
C ASP A 417 13.05 -3.51 -17.03
N ALA A 418 11.90 -4.19 -17.07
CA ALA A 418 11.79 -5.60 -16.73
C ALA A 418 12.69 -6.52 -17.57
N ALA A 419 13.12 -6.10 -18.76
CA ALA A 419 14.07 -6.85 -19.58
C ALA A 419 15.52 -6.70 -19.07
N VAL A 420 15.89 -5.51 -18.59
CA VAL A 420 17.21 -5.26 -17.97
C VAL A 420 17.32 -5.93 -16.61
N ALA A 421 16.26 -5.90 -15.80
CA ALA A 421 16.23 -6.57 -14.50
C ALA A 421 16.37 -8.10 -14.60
N ARG A 422 15.90 -8.71 -15.70
CA ARG A 422 16.07 -10.15 -15.99
C ARG A 422 17.49 -10.53 -16.42
N ALA A 423 18.32 -9.59 -16.87
CA ALA A 423 19.55 -9.91 -17.61
C ALA A 423 20.73 -10.34 -16.73
N THR A 424 20.82 -9.91 -15.47
CA THR A 424 21.99 -10.25 -14.63
C THR A 424 21.64 -11.13 -13.43
N GLY A 425 20.43 -10.99 -12.86
CA GLY A 425 20.08 -11.61 -11.59
C GLY A 425 21.04 -11.25 -10.46
N VAL A 426 21.88 -10.22 -10.62
CA VAL A 426 22.91 -9.77 -9.68
C VAL A 426 22.70 -8.28 -9.44
N HIS A 427 22.49 -7.93 -8.18
CA HIS A 427 22.33 -6.58 -7.67
C HIS A 427 23.46 -6.30 -6.70
N GLN A 428 24.11 -5.14 -6.82
CA GLN A 428 25.21 -4.73 -5.96
C GLN A 428 25.06 -3.26 -5.62
N GLY A 429 25.52 -2.88 -4.43
CA GLY A 429 25.50 -1.48 -4.03
C GLY A 429 26.31 -1.20 -2.78
N ARG A 430 26.30 0.06 -2.40
CA ARG A 430 26.91 0.59 -1.18
C ARG A 430 25.90 1.42 -0.41
N GLY A 431 25.96 1.38 0.92
CA GLY A 431 25.02 2.09 1.77
C GLY A 431 23.62 1.45 1.79
N GLY A 432 22.70 2.13 2.47
CA GLY A 432 21.30 1.76 2.49
C GLY A 432 20.59 2.03 1.17
N THR A 433 19.64 1.17 0.81
CA THR A 433 18.85 1.32 -0.42
C THR A 433 17.52 0.59 -0.32
N THR A 434 16.57 0.92 -1.19
CA THR A 434 15.42 0.06 -1.47
C THR A 434 15.52 -0.42 -2.90
N LEU A 435 15.44 -1.73 -3.11
CA LEU A 435 15.48 -2.34 -4.44
C LEU A 435 14.32 -3.31 -4.65
N THR A 436 13.85 -3.41 -5.88
CA THR A 436 12.86 -4.41 -6.28
C THR A 436 13.58 -5.58 -6.96
N LEU A 437 13.40 -6.78 -6.42
CA LEU A 437 13.85 -8.03 -7.02
C LEU A 437 12.69 -8.66 -7.78
N VAL A 438 12.89 -8.95 -9.07
CA VAL A 438 11.88 -9.65 -9.88
C VAL A 438 12.14 -11.13 -9.90
N ASN A 439 11.08 -11.91 -9.72
CA ASN A 439 11.15 -13.36 -9.74
C ASN A 439 11.53 -13.83 -11.15
N PRO A 440 12.67 -14.55 -11.32
CA PRO A 440 13.07 -15.06 -12.62
C PRO A 440 12.08 -16.11 -13.16
N ASN A 441 11.33 -16.78 -12.27
CA ASN A 441 10.29 -17.76 -12.61
C ASN A 441 9.07 -17.56 -11.69
N PRO A 442 8.17 -16.60 -12.01
CA PRO A 442 6.96 -16.36 -11.24
C PRO A 442 6.17 -17.65 -10.96
N GLY A 443 5.63 -17.76 -9.75
CA GLY A 443 5.00 -19.00 -9.26
C GLY A 443 5.97 -20.04 -8.69
N ARG A 444 7.29 -19.82 -8.76
CA ARG A 444 8.30 -20.68 -8.13
C ARG A 444 9.19 -19.89 -7.17
N PRO A 445 9.76 -20.54 -6.15
CA PRO A 445 10.83 -19.95 -5.34
C PRO A 445 12.06 -19.64 -6.18
N ALA A 446 12.91 -18.74 -5.67
CA ALA A 446 14.27 -18.55 -6.15
C ALA A 446 15.27 -18.65 -4.98
N VAL A 447 16.47 -19.12 -5.28
CA VAL A 447 17.58 -19.07 -4.32
C VAL A 447 18.19 -17.68 -4.38
N LEU A 448 18.21 -16.99 -3.24
CA LEU A 448 18.95 -15.75 -3.09
C LEU A 448 20.31 -16.07 -2.46
N GLU A 449 21.38 -15.90 -3.22
CA GLU A 449 22.74 -15.83 -2.71
C GLU A 449 23.02 -14.38 -2.31
N TYR A 450 23.50 -14.17 -1.09
CA TYR A 450 23.75 -12.83 -0.58
C TYR A 450 25.14 -12.74 0.06
N ALA A 451 25.73 -11.55 -0.03
CA ALA A 451 26.91 -11.16 0.71
C ALA A 451 26.73 -9.69 1.12
N ILE A 452 26.72 -9.41 2.41
CA ILE A 452 26.52 -8.08 2.97
C ILE A 452 27.69 -7.81 3.89
N ARG A 453 28.30 -6.64 3.82
CA ARG A 453 29.33 -6.15 4.74
C ARG A 453 28.76 -5.00 5.55
N SER A 454 28.92 -5.05 6.87
CA SER A 454 28.55 -3.95 7.77
C SER A 454 29.83 -3.29 8.33
N ASP A 455 29.74 -2.05 8.82
CA ASP A 455 30.84 -1.30 9.44
C ASP A 455 30.95 -1.52 10.95
N GLY A 456 30.24 -2.51 11.50
CA GLY A 456 30.18 -2.75 12.94
C GLY A 456 29.28 -1.78 13.70
N ALA A 457 28.30 -1.15 13.02
CA ALA A 457 27.23 -0.40 13.68
C ALA A 457 26.57 -1.23 14.81
N LEU A 458 26.22 -0.56 15.92
CA LEU A 458 25.64 -1.16 17.14
C LEU A 458 24.41 -2.08 16.90
N PHE A 459 23.74 -1.94 15.77
CA PHE A 459 22.52 -2.69 15.41
C PHE A 459 22.70 -3.70 14.25
N GLY A 460 23.90 -3.81 13.67
CA GLY A 460 24.18 -4.66 12.51
C GLY A 460 23.45 -4.24 11.23
N HIS A 461 23.50 -5.08 10.19
CA HIS A 461 22.77 -4.87 8.92
C HIS A 461 21.35 -5.46 8.99
N THR A 462 20.41 -4.80 8.32
CA THR A 462 19.05 -5.32 8.14
C THR A 462 18.66 -5.33 6.68
N VAL A 463 18.04 -6.43 6.25
CA VAL A 463 17.31 -6.51 4.98
C VAL A 463 15.86 -6.84 5.29
N THR A 464 14.98 -5.90 4.96
CA THR A 464 13.55 -5.97 5.25
C THR A 464 12.80 -6.17 3.95
N MET A 465 11.88 -7.14 3.92
CA MET A 465 10.92 -7.23 2.83
C MET A 465 9.85 -6.16 3.05
N LEU A 466 9.60 -5.37 2.02
CA LEU A 466 8.52 -4.40 1.99
C LEU A 466 7.37 -5.00 1.17
N ASP A 467 6.16 -4.90 1.70
CA ASP A 467 4.97 -5.20 0.91
C ASP A 467 4.56 -4.00 0.02
N GLU A 468 3.42 -4.12 -0.65
CA GLU A 468 2.89 -3.08 -1.55
C GLU A 468 2.56 -1.76 -0.84
N TYR A 469 2.49 -1.77 0.50
CA TYR A 469 2.19 -0.62 1.35
C TYR A 469 3.39 -0.18 2.20
N ASP A 470 4.60 -0.67 1.88
CA ASP A 470 5.83 -0.45 2.64
C ASP A 470 5.81 -0.99 4.08
N ASP A 471 4.87 -1.90 4.41
CA ASP A 471 4.91 -2.61 5.70
C ASP A 471 6.13 -3.53 5.75
N GLU A 472 6.78 -3.56 6.91
CA GLU A 472 8.06 -4.22 7.11
C GLU A 472 7.89 -5.66 7.64
N ASP A 473 8.40 -6.65 6.89
CA ASP A 473 8.65 -8.00 7.39
C ASP A 473 10.16 -8.29 7.39
N ARG A 474 10.71 -8.52 8.59
CA ARG A 474 12.16 -8.72 8.77
C ARG A 474 12.58 -10.01 8.07
N PHE A 475 13.37 -9.87 7.00
CA PHE A 475 13.71 -10.97 6.10
C PHE A 475 15.11 -11.54 6.38
N LEU A 476 16.13 -10.70 6.40
CA LEU A 476 17.50 -11.03 6.82
C LEU A 476 17.99 -9.99 7.82
N SER A 477 18.80 -10.42 8.77
CA SER A 477 19.50 -9.50 9.65
C SER A 477 20.67 -10.21 10.30
N GLY A 478 21.80 -9.54 10.39
CA GLY A 478 22.98 -10.04 11.08
C GLY A 478 23.56 -8.95 11.98
N THR A 479 24.18 -9.36 13.08
CA THR A 479 24.87 -8.48 14.04
C THR A 479 26.37 -8.37 13.78
N ASP A 480 26.89 -9.18 12.85
CA ASP A 480 28.32 -9.34 12.61
C ASP A 480 28.80 -8.41 11.48
N ASN A 481 30.13 -8.24 11.34
CA ASN A 481 30.83 -7.37 10.36
C ASN A 481 30.63 -7.77 8.88
N GLY A 482 29.58 -8.51 8.59
CA GLY A 482 29.17 -9.00 7.30
C GLY A 482 28.68 -10.44 7.36
N GLU A 483 27.71 -10.76 6.50
CA GLU A 483 27.10 -12.07 6.39
C GLU A 483 27.06 -12.49 4.92
N GLN A 484 27.44 -13.73 4.65
CA GLN A 484 27.27 -14.36 3.35
C GLN A 484 26.53 -15.67 3.51
N GLY A 485 25.65 -15.99 2.57
CA GLY A 485 24.86 -17.20 2.65
C GLY A 485 23.91 -17.36 1.49
N ARG A 486 23.06 -18.38 1.62
CA ARG A 486 21.95 -18.61 0.69
C ARG A 486 20.65 -18.76 1.45
N THR A 487 19.60 -18.15 0.92
CA THR A 487 18.23 -18.26 1.42
C THR A 487 17.25 -18.49 0.28
N LEU A 488 15.97 -18.66 0.61
CA LEU A 488 14.88 -18.70 -0.36
C LEU A 488 14.05 -17.43 -0.32
N LEU A 489 13.75 -16.94 -1.52
CA LEU A 489 12.95 -15.77 -1.83
C LEU A 489 11.81 -16.16 -2.79
N PHE A 490 10.78 -15.33 -2.91
CA PHE A 490 9.54 -15.65 -3.64
C PHE A 490 8.89 -16.96 -3.21
N ARG A 491 8.85 -17.22 -1.90
CA ARG A 491 8.39 -18.52 -1.38
C ARG A 491 6.98 -18.81 -1.86
N LYS A 492 6.08 -17.82 -1.88
CA LYS A 492 4.69 -18.01 -2.35
C LYS A 492 4.54 -17.80 -3.86
N GLY A 493 5.67 -17.69 -4.58
CA GLY A 493 5.70 -17.51 -6.03
C GLY A 493 5.38 -16.08 -6.47
N GLU A 494 5.55 -15.10 -5.58
CA GLU A 494 5.34 -13.68 -5.88
C GLU A 494 6.15 -13.26 -7.12
N PRO A 495 5.60 -12.40 -8.00
CA PRO A 495 6.28 -11.98 -9.23
C PRO A 495 7.47 -11.04 -8.96
N GLU A 496 7.44 -10.34 -7.83
CA GLU A 496 8.49 -9.45 -7.37
C GLU A 496 8.44 -9.29 -5.84
N VAL A 497 9.52 -8.76 -5.27
CA VAL A 497 9.57 -8.36 -3.86
C VAL A 497 10.42 -7.10 -3.74
N ARG A 498 10.02 -6.20 -2.86
CA ARG A 498 10.81 -5.03 -2.50
C ARG A 498 11.65 -5.37 -1.27
N LEU A 499 12.94 -5.08 -1.34
CA LEU A 499 13.88 -5.23 -0.23
C LEU A 499 14.45 -3.87 0.13
N ARG A 500 14.35 -3.51 1.41
CA ARG A 500 15.11 -2.42 2.01
C ARG A 500 16.36 -2.99 2.63
N VAL A 501 17.52 -2.46 2.25
CA VAL A 501 18.82 -2.74 2.86
C VAL A 501 19.20 -1.54 3.69
N ASP A 502 19.45 -1.74 4.98
CA ASP A 502 19.90 -0.68 5.89
C ASP A 502 21.21 -1.11 6.57
N ASN A 503 22.02 -0.12 6.99
CA ASN A 503 23.27 -0.30 7.71
C ASN A 503 24.28 -1.25 7.02
N ALA A 504 24.32 -1.24 5.69
CA ALA A 504 25.28 -1.99 4.89
C ALA A 504 26.32 -1.06 4.26
N VAL A 505 27.59 -1.47 4.26
CA VAL A 505 28.71 -0.77 3.59
C VAL A 505 28.78 -1.18 2.14
N ASP A 506 28.97 -2.47 1.88
CA ASP A 506 28.97 -3.09 0.55
C ASP A 506 28.01 -4.28 0.60
N TRP A 507 27.21 -4.47 -0.45
CA TRP A 507 26.33 -5.64 -0.54
C TRP A 507 26.20 -6.16 -1.97
N SER A 508 25.96 -7.47 -2.08
CA SER A 508 25.61 -8.16 -3.31
C SER A 508 24.49 -9.16 -3.07
N LEU A 509 23.51 -9.17 -3.97
CA LEU A 509 22.35 -10.04 -3.97
C LEU A 509 22.26 -10.70 -5.34
N ARG A 510 22.24 -12.03 -5.38
CA ARG A 510 22.18 -12.80 -6.62
C ARG A 510 21.02 -13.79 -6.58
N LEU A 511 20.07 -13.62 -7.49
CA LEU A 511 18.99 -14.57 -7.71
C LEU A 511 19.49 -15.72 -8.60
N LEU A 512 19.31 -16.93 -8.10
CA LEU A 512 19.59 -18.18 -8.78
C LEU A 512 18.27 -18.96 -8.94
N PRO A 513 18.09 -19.67 -10.08
CA PRO A 513 17.04 -20.66 -10.22
C PRO A 513 17.01 -21.65 -9.05
N ALA A 514 15.82 -22.03 -8.57
CA ALA A 514 15.71 -22.85 -7.37
C ALA A 514 16.21 -24.30 -7.53
N ASP A 515 16.39 -24.78 -8.76
CA ASP A 515 17.05 -26.07 -9.04
C ASP A 515 18.57 -26.02 -8.86
N GLN A 516 19.17 -24.83 -8.70
CA GLN A 516 20.58 -24.67 -8.31
C GLN A 516 20.82 -24.80 -6.79
N ALA A 517 19.78 -25.02 -5.99
CA ALA A 517 19.94 -25.39 -4.59
C ALA A 517 20.66 -26.75 -4.50
N PRO A 518 21.77 -26.86 -3.73
CA PRO A 518 22.50 -28.12 -3.56
C PRO A 518 21.59 -29.25 -3.07
N ALA A 519 21.76 -30.45 -3.62
CA ALA A 519 21.00 -31.62 -3.19
C ALA A 519 21.42 -32.09 -1.79
N LEU A 520 20.45 -32.35 -0.92
CA LEU A 520 20.64 -32.96 0.39
C LEU A 520 20.44 -34.48 0.26
N THR A 521 21.50 -35.19 -0.12
CA THR A 521 21.47 -36.65 -0.31
C THR A 521 21.99 -37.45 0.88
N GLY A 522 22.51 -36.78 1.91
CA GLY A 522 23.12 -37.39 3.09
C GLY A 522 23.56 -36.33 4.10
N PRO A 523 24.36 -36.71 5.12
CA PRO A 523 24.85 -35.77 6.12
C PRO A 523 25.73 -34.68 5.50
N VAL A 524 25.47 -33.41 5.84
CA VAL A 524 26.22 -32.26 5.35
C VAL A 524 26.56 -31.30 6.50
N GLN A 525 27.72 -30.65 6.40
CA GLN A 525 28.15 -29.63 7.35
C GLN A 525 28.25 -28.27 6.64
N GLY A 526 28.04 -27.20 7.38
CA GLY A 526 28.16 -25.85 6.87
C GLY A 526 28.34 -24.81 7.97
N VAL A 527 28.53 -23.57 7.55
CA VAL A 527 28.63 -22.39 8.40
C VAL A 527 27.75 -21.31 7.78
N GLY A 528 27.06 -20.52 8.61
CA GLY A 528 26.12 -19.50 8.09
C GLY A 528 24.82 -20.08 7.55
N SER A 529 23.99 -19.21 7.00
CA SER A 529 22.72 -19.63 6.40
C SER A 529 22.94 -20.35 5.06
N ALA A 530 22.18 -21.41 4.84
CA ALA A 530 22.27 -22.23 3.63
C ALA A 530 20.91 -22.75 3.20
N VAL A 531 20.80 -23.11 1.92
CA VAL A 531 19.62 -23.76 1.35
C VAL A 531 20.03 -25.05 0.68
N PHE A 532 19.21 -26.09 0.85
CA PHE A 532 19.33 -27.36 0.15
C PHE A 532 18.00 -27.76 -0.48
N ARG A 533 18.07 -28.56 -1.53
CA ARG A 533 16.92 -29.25 -2.11
C ARG A 533 16.95 -30.70 -1.66
N TYR A 534 15.82 -31.22 -1.20
CA TYR A 534 15.66 -32.61 -0.79
C TYR A 534 14.60 -33.29 -1.67
N ASP A 535 15.03 -34.28 -2.44
CA ASP A 535 14.20 -35.07 -3.36
C ASP A 535 13.97 -36.52 -2.86
N GLY A 536 14.36 -36.83 -1.61
CA GLY A 536 14.22 -38.16 -1.01
C GLY A 536 12.82 -38.46 -0.48
N PRO A 537 12.57 -39.67 0.06
CA PRO A 537 11.33 -40.00 0.73
C PRO A 537 11.18 -39.22 2.06
N PRO A 538 9.98 -39.18 2.68
CA PRO A 538 9.81 -38.67 4.03
C PRO A 538 10.86 -39.21 5.01
N ALA A 539 11.49 -38.30 5.74
CA ALA A 539 12.66 -38.56 6.57
C ALA A 539 12.60 -37.77 7.88
N LEU A 540 13.51 -38.04 8.80
CA LEU A 540 13.81 -37.16 9.93
C LEU A 540 15.01 -36.30 9.58
N LEU A 541 15.01 -35.04 10.00
CA LEU A 541 16.15 -34.14 9.86
C LEU A 541 16.75 -33.86 11.24
N GLY A 542 17.95 -34.37 11.45
CA GLY A 542 18.80 -33.98 12.56
C GLY A 542 19.49 -32.66 12.26
N LEU A 543 19.47 -31.73 13.21
CA LEU A 543 20.25 -30.50 13.19
C LEU A 543 21.10 -30.44 14.45
N ARG A 544 22.41 -30.27 14.29
CA ARG A 544 23.34 -30.04 15.41
C ARG A 544 24.26 -28.87 15.12
N ARG A 545 24.58 -28.10 16.15
CA ARG A 545 25.66 -27.11 16.13
C ARG A 545 27.02 -27.82 16.18
N THR A 546 28.00 -27.30 15.47
CA THR A 546 29.40 -27.79 15.48
C THR A 546 30.37 -26.77 16.10
N THR A 547 29.96 -25.52 16.23
CA THR A 547 30.67 -24.42 16.91
C THR A 547 30.23 -24.26 18.38
N SER A 548 30.98 -23.48 19.15
CA SER A 548 30.71 -23.20 20.57
C SER A 548 29.96 -21.89 20.83
N ASP A 549 29.55 -21.18 19.78
CA ASP A 549 28.80 -19.93 19.88
C ASP A 549 27.35 -20.16 20.40
N ASP A 550 26.70 -19.07 20.77
CA ASP A 550 25.34 -19.07 21.33
C ASP A 550 24.28 -18.46 20.39
N ASP A 551 24.62 -18.23 19.12
CA ASP A 551 23.72 -17.54 18.19
C ASP A 551 22.49 -18.39 17.83
N PRO A 552 21.38 -17.80 17.40
CA PRO A 552 20.23 -18.57 16.94
C PRO A 552 20.58 -19.49 15.75
N LEU A 553 20.27 -20.78 15.88
CA LEU A 553 20.35 -21.77 14.80
C LEU A 553 18.99 -22.44 14.64
N SER A 554 18.52 -22.54 13.40
CA SER A 554 17.25 -23.22 13.11
C SER A 554 17.23 -23.74 11.68
N THR A 555 16.37 -24.72 11.43
CA THR A 555 16.07 -25.24 10.11
C THR A 555 14.58 -25.21 9.83
N ARG A 556 14.25 -24.86 8.60
CA ARG A 556 12.88 -24.84 8.09
C ARG A 556 12.83 -25.59 6.78
N THR A 557 11.80 -26.39 6.61
CA THR A 557 11.43 -26.99 5.34
C THR A 557 10.43 -26.08 4.63
N VAL A 558 10.79 -25.61 3.44
CA VAL A 558 9.91 -24.87 2.54
C VAL A 558 9.42 -25.84 1.46
N GLN A 559 8.11 -25.98 1.36
CA GLN A 559 7.47 -26.85 0.39
C GLN A 559 7.57 -26.28 -1.03
N ALA A 560 7.41 -27.12 -2.04
CA ALA A 560 7.45 -26.71 -3.45
C ALA A 560 6.42 -25.60 -3.80
N HIS A 561 5.33 -25.50 -3.04
CA HIS A 561 4.29 -24.47 -3.14
C HIS A 561 4.47 -23.31 -2.13
N GLY A 562 5.64 -23.19 -1.50
CA GLY A 562 5.96 -22.06 -0.63
C GLY A 562 5.61 -22.18 0.85
N LYS A 563 4.83 -23.20 1.23
CA LYS A 563 4.45 -23.40 2.63
C LYS A 563 5.69 -23.69 3.47
N THR A 564 5.88 -22.90 4.52
CA THR A 564 7.01 -23.06 5.45
C THR A 564 6.62 -23.93 6.63
N VAL A 565 7.55 -24.76 7.05
CA VAL A 565 7.35 -25.84 8.01
C VAL A 565 8.63 -25.92 8.84
N ILE A 566 8.49 -26.04 10.15
CA ILE A 566 9.68 -26.14 11.01
C ILE A 566 10.06 -27.61 11.11
N SER A 567 11.24 -27.94 10.59
CA SER A 567 11.83 -29.27 10.67
C SER A 567 12.62 -29.43 11.98
N ALA A 568 13.43 -28.46 12.38
CA ALA A 568 14.22 -28.54 13.61
C ALA A 568 14.64 -27.13 14.08
N ASP A 569 14.48 -26.79 15.37
CA ASP A 569 14.79 -25.46 15.91
C ASP A 569 15.61 -25.55 17.21
N THR A 570 16.75 -24.85 17.24
CA THR A 570 17.63 -24.75 18.42
C THR A 570 17.63 -23.37 19.05
N ARG A 571 16.71 -22.44 18.71
CA ARG A 571 16.59 -21.14 19.39
C ARG A 571 16.59 -21.35 20.91
N GLY A 572 17.61 -20.79 21.57
CA GLY A 572 17.86 -20.94 23.01
C GLY A 572 18.47 -22.28 23.45
N ARG A 573 19.22 -23.01 22.59
CA ARG A 573 19.77 -24.35 22.88
C ARG A 573 21.14 -24.63 22.24
N ARG A 574 21.89 -25.54 22.87
CA ARG A 574 23.17 -26.10 22.37
C ARG A 574 23.09 -27.57 21.92
N ARG A 575 21.95 -28.26 22.09
CA ARG A 575 21.83 -29.72 21.85
C ARG A 575 21.26 -30.02 20.47
N PRO A 576 21.63 -31.17 19.86
CA PRO A 576 21.00 -31.65 18.63
C PRO A 576 19.49 -31.77 18.77
N VAL A 577 18.78 -31.40 17.72
CA VAL A 577 17.31 -31.54 17.62
C VAL A 577 16.97 -32.36 16.39
N VAL A 578 15.86 -33.07 16.45
CA VAL A 578 15.36 -33.88 15.34
C VAL A 578 13.93 -33.46 15.08
N GLY A 579 13.57 -33.30 13.81
CA GLY A 579 12.15 -33.26 13.48
C GLY A 579 11.86 -33.67 12.05
N PRO A 580 10.59 -33.51 11.61
CA PRO A 580 10.11 -34.14 10.40
C PRO A 580 10.63 -33.41 9.16
N LEU A 581 11.07 -34.21 8.19
CA LEU A 581 11.39 -33.81 6.82
C LEU A 581 10.40 -34.51 5.89
N TRP A 582 9.24 -33.88 5.73
CA TRP A 582 8.22 -34.32 4.78
C TRP A 582 8.50 -33.81 3.36
N VAL A 583 7.89 -34.48 2.39
CA VAL A 583 8.02 -34.13 0.97
C VAL A 583 6.64 -34.04 0.35
N THR A 584 6.37 -32.95 -0.37
CA THR A 584 5.08 -32.73 -1.05
C THR A 584 4.82 -33.76 -2.16
N GLN A 585 3.60 -33.77 -2.70
CA GLN A 585 3.28 -34.48 -3.94
C GLN A 585 4.19 -34.11 -5.12
N ALA A 586 4.83 -32.94 -5.12
CA ALA A 586 5.80 -32.54 -6.15
C ALA A 586 7.14 -33.30 -6.05
N GLY A 587 7.30 -34.20 -5.08
CA GLY A 587 8.48 -35.08 -4.95
C GLY A 587 9.73 -34.41 -4.41
N HIS A 588 9.64 -33.14 -3.97
CA HIS A 588 10.76 -32.44 -3.35
C HIS A 588 10.30 -31.39 -2.33
N CYS A 589 11.24 -30.96 -1.49
CA CYS A 589 11.14 -29.77 -0.66
C CYS A 589 12.51 -29.06 -0.59
N TYR A 590 12.54 -27.87 0.00
CA TYR A 590 13.76 -27.14 0.27
C TYR A 590 14.01 -27.07 1.76
N VAL A 591 15.25 -27.26 2.18
CA VAL A 591 15.70 -27.14 3.58
C VAL A 591 16.51 -25.86 3.71
N LEU A 592 15.97 -24.90 4.44
CA LEU A 592 16.62 -23.65 4.79
C LEU A 592 17.26 -23.79 6.18
N VAL A 593 18.57 -23.63 6.26
CA VAL A 593 19.30 -23.40 7.51
C VAL A 593 19.43 -21.90 7.71
N THR A 594 18.99 -21.41 8.87
CA THR A 594 19.17 -20.02 9.29
C THR A 594 20.13 -20.00 10.47
N ALA A 595 21.26 -19.34 10.28
CA ALA A 595 22.36 -19.27 11.24
C ALA A 595 23.18 -17.99 11.01
N SER A 596 23.83 -17.46 12.06
CA SER A 596 24.80 -16.35 11.93
C SER A 596 26.01 -16.76 11.09
N GLY A 597 26.74 -15.78 10.56
CA GLY A 597 27.87 -16.01 9.63
C GLY A 597 28.99 -16.88 10.19
N GLU A 598 29.12 -16.97 11.51
CA GLU A 598 30.13 -17.79 12.20
C GLU A 598 29.57 -19.10 12.78
N THR A 599 28.25 -19.26 12.83
CA THR A 599 27.62 -20.48 13.37
C THR A 599 27.85 -21.67 12.44
N GLY A 600 28.58 -22.67 12.92
CA GLY A 600 28.73 -23.96 12.27
C GLY A 600 27.65 -24.96 12.66
N TRP A 601 27.21 -25.77 11.71
CA TRP A 601 26.16 -26.76 11.89
C TRP A 601 26.38 -28.02 11.04
N GLN A 602 25.66 -29.08 11.40
CA GLN A 602 25.51 -30.29 10.61
C GLN A 602 24.03 -30.67 10.49
N LEU A 603 23.64 -30.99 9.26
CA LEU A 603 22.36 -31.63 8.93
C LEU A 603 22.55 -33.12 8.70
N ASP A 604 21.59 -33.91 9.16
CA ASP A 604 21.59 -35.36 9.01
C ASP A 604 20.17 -35.84 8.62
N PRO A 605 19.90 -36.08 7.32
CA PRO A 605 18.67 -36.72 6.90
C PRO A 605 18.71 -38.23 7.23
N MET A 606 17.78 -38.67 8.08
CA MET A 606 17.68 -40.04 8.59
C MET A 606 16.35 -40.68 8.17
N THR A 607 16.30 -42.01 8.09
CA THR A 607 15.04 -42.71 7.80
C THR A 607 14.02 -42.49 8.94
N ALA A 608 12.73 -42.42 8.61
CA ALA A 608 11.68 -42.25 9.63
C ALA A 608 11.72 -43.31 10.74
N THR A 609 12.21 -44.51 10.42
CA THR A 609 12.38 -45.64 11.35
C THR A 609 13.40 -45.38 12.47
N THR A 610 14.23 -44.33 12.40
CA THR A 610 15.14 -43.96 13.48
C THR A 610 14.45 -43.20 14.62
N ALA A 611 13.18 -42.80 14.45
CA ALA A 611 12.40 -42.22 15.53
C ALA A 611 12.36 -43.18 16.73
N PRO A 612 12.61 -42.70 17.97
CA PRO A 612 12.43 -43.51 19.16
C PRO A 612 11.05 -44.16 19.20
N ALA A 613 11.00 -45.47 19.39
CA ALA A 613 9.76 -46.22 19.49
C ALA A 613 9.12 -46.01 20.88
N LEU A 614 7.81 -45.77 20.90
CA LEU A 614 6.99 -45.80 22.11
C LEU A 614 6.07 -47.01 22.04
N ASP A 615 6.43 -48.04 22.79
CA ASP A 615 5.67 -49.29 22.87
C ASP A 615 5.80 -49.95 24.25
N ARG A 616 4.83 -50.81 24.58
CA ARG A 616 4.82 -51.49 25.89
C ARG A 616 5.96 -52.49 26.06
N ALA A 617 6.49 -53.05 24.98
CA ALA A 617 7.61 -53.99 25.03
C ALA A 617 8.95 -53.27 25.34
N ALA A 618 9.06 -52.01 24.98
CA ALA A 618 10.19 -51.11 25.23
C ALA A 618 10.03 -50.31 26.55
N GLY A 619 9.20 -50.79 27.48
CA GLY A 619 9.00 -50.17 28.79
C GLY A 619 7.89 -49.11 28.85
N GLY A 620 7.21 -48.83 27.72
CA GLY A 620 6.04 -47.95 27.69
C GLY A 620 6.32 -46.49 27.99
N GLN A 621 7.58 -46.04 27.93
CA GLN A 621 7.95 -44.66 28.20
C GLN A 621 9.03 -44.19 27.23
N VAL A 622 8.92 -42.93 26.78
CA VAL A 622 9.96 -42.24 26.01
C VAL A 622 10.08 -40.81 26.50
N SER A 623 11.31 -40.30 26.56
CA SER A 623 11.58 -38.94 27.04
C SER A 623 12.52 -38.21 26.11
N GLY A 624 12.41 -36.89 26.07
CA GLY A 624 13.29 -36.05 25.29
C GLY A 624 13.36 -34.63 25.82
N GLN A 625 14.05 -33.79 25.06
CA GLN A 625 14.27 -32.39 25.37
C GLN A 625 14.01 -31.60 24.10
N GLY A 626 13.14 -30.59 24.19
CA GLY A 626 12.83 -29.75 23.04
C GLY A 626 12.05 -30.45 21.94
N TYR A 627 12.40 -30.15 20.68
CA TYR A 627 11.71 -30.67 19.50
C TYR A 627 12.17 -32.08 19.18
N ALA A 628 11.21 -32.98 18.93
CA ALA A 628 11.48 -34.38 18.60
C ALA A 628 10.37 -35.01 17.77
N VAL A 629 10.67 -36.17 17.19
CA VAL A 629 9.69 -37.08 16.59
C VAL A 629 9.82 -38.44 17.26
N VAL A 630 8.69 -39.04 17.62
CA VAL A 630 8.55 -40.36 18.26
C VAL A 630 7.65 -41.24 17.40
N HIS A 631 7.88 -42.55 17.39
CA HIS A 631 7.02 -43.51 16.69
C HIS A 631 6.23 -44.37 17.68
N HIS A 632 4.93 -44.11 17.81
CA HIS A 632 4.00 -44.94 18.56
C HIS A 632 3.63 -46.18 17.74
N THR A 633 4.14 -47.35 18.10
CA THR A 633 3.91 -48.59 17.30
C THR A 633 2.63 -49.35 17.68
N GLY A 634 2.02 -49.04 18.83
CA GLY A 634 0.76 -49.65 19.28
C GLY A 634 -0.51 -48.99 18.71
N PRO A 635 -1.70 -49.46 19.14
CA PRO A 635 -2.98 -48.82 18.85
C PRO A 635 -3.18 -47.51 19.65
N GLU A 636 -4.18 -46.71 19.27
CA GLU A 636 -4.56 -45.51 20.03
C GLU A 636 -4.76 -45.83 21.51
N THR A 637 -4.02 -45.14 22.39
CA THR A 637 -3.94 -45.45 23.82
C THR A 637 -3.84 -44.16 24.65
N GLY A 638 -4.32 -44.22 25.91
CA GLY A 638 -4.13 -43.13 26.87
C GLY A 638 -2.67 -43.00 27.30
N MET A 639 -2.14 -41.78 27.25
CA MET A 639 -0.75 -41.47 27.57
C MET A 639 -0.64 -40.27 28.49
N MET A 640 0.23 -40.40 29.49
CA MET A 640 0.62 -39.28 30.33
C MET A 640 1.73 -38.51 29.63
N ILE A 641 1.47 -37.24 29.35
CA ILE A 641 2.46 -36.26 28.88
C ILE A 641 2.97 -35.51 30.11
N THR A 642 4.25 -35.67 30.42
CA THR A 642 4.94 -34.82 31.41
C THR A 642 5.80 -33.80 30.69
N HIS A 643 5.96 -32.61 31.28
CA HIS A 643 6.77 -31.55 30.72
C HIS A 643 7.34 -30.67 31.83
N GLU A 644 8.61 -30.32 31.67
CA GLU A 644 9.32 -29.37 32.52
C GLU A 644 9.56 -28.08 31.71
N PRO A 645 8.81 -27.00 31.98
CA PRO A 645 8.82 -25.79 31.16
C PRO A 645 10.14 -25.03 31.23
N LYS A 646 10.59 -24.52 30.07
CA LYS A 646 11.66 -23.54 29.97
C LYS A 646 11.09 -22.12 29.93
N GLY A 647 10.60 -21.64 31.08
CA GLY A 647 9.99 -20.32 31.24
C GLY A 647 8.46 -20.35 31.26
N ALA A 648 7.84 -19.22 31.64
CA ALA A 648 6.41 -19.17 31.99
C ALA A 648 5.43 -19.39 30.81
N LEU A 649 5.90 -19.26 29.56
CA LEU A 649 5.07 -19.40 28.35
C LEU A 649 5.40 -20.67 27.55
N ASP A 650 6.30 -21.52 28.06
CA ASP A 650 6.64 -22.77 27.39
C ASP A 650 5.57 -23.84 27.67
N LEU A 651 4.92 -24.33 26.62
CA LEU A 651 3.93 -25.41 26.69
C LEU A 651 4.25 -26.50 25.66
N PRO A 652 4.06 -27.78 26.01
CA PRO A 652 4.31 -28.87 25.08
C PRO A 652 3.16 -28.94 24.08
N VAL A 653 3.49 -28.88 22.80
CA VAL A 653 2.56 -29.09 21.69
C VAL A 653 2.88 -30.42 21.02
N VAL A 654 1.92 -31.33 20.99
CA VAL A 654 2.05 -32.64 20.34
C VAL A 654 1.18 -32.69 19.10
N TRP A 655 1.78 -33.07 17.97
CA TRP A 655 1.12 -33.26 16.68
C TRP A 655 1.16 -34.73 16.27
N ALA A 656 0.05 -35.24 15.75
CA ALA A 656 0.01 -36.47 14.99
C ALA A 656 0.55 -36.18 13.58
N LEU A 657 1.45 -37.05 13.12
CA LEU A 657 1.98 -37.03 11.77
C LEU A 657 1.39 -38.20 10.97
N ASP A 658 1.16 -38.01 9.67
CA ASP A 658 0.84 -39.10 8.76
C ASP A 658 2.09 -39.92 8.36
N GLU A 659 1.94 -40.88 7.45
CA GLU A 659 3.03 -41.72 6.94
C GLU A 659 4.10 -40.93 6.16
N ARG A 660 3.75 -39.72 5.68
CA ARG A 660 4.68 -38.77 5.03
C ARG A 660 5.30 -37.79 6.02
N LEU A 661 5.10 -38.03 7.32
CA LEU A 661 5.48 -37.16 8.41
C LEU A 661 4.78 -35.79 8.37
N GLU A 662 3.56 -35.76 7.83
CA GLU A 662 2.70 -34.58 7.73
C GLU A 662 1.97 -34.27 9.02
N PRO A 663 2.22 -33.12 9.71
CA PRO A 663 1.32 -32.65 10.74
C PRO A 663 -0.13 -32.57 10.24
N VAL A 664 -0.93 -33.57 10.62
CA VAL A 664 -2.35 -33.68 10.23
C VAL A 664 -3.29 -33.27 11.36
N ARG A 665 -2.87 -33.46 12.62
CA ARG A 665 -3.72 -33.17 13.78
C ARG A 665 -2.91 -32.71 14.98
N ARG A 666 -3.28 -31.57 15.59
CA ARG A 666 -2.77 -31.17 16.91
C ARG A 666 -3.51 -31.97 17.99
N ILE A 667 -2.79 -32.69 18.83
CA ILE A 667 -3.36 -33.58 19.84
C ILE A 667 -3.41 -32.94 21.23
N ALA A 668 -2.31 -32.31 21.65
CA ALA A 668 -2.18 -31.73 22.99
C ALA A 668 -1.43 -30.39 22.94
N THR A 669 -1.75 -29.52 23.89
CA THR A 669 -1.07 -28.24 24.14
C THR A 669 -0.72 -28.05 25.61
N ALA A 670 -0.88 -29.09 26.43
CA ALA A 670 -0.65 -29.05 27.87
C ALA A 670 -0.17 -30.43 28.36
N PRO A 671 0.49 -30.51 29.53
CA PRO A 671 0.79 -31.76 30.21
C PRO A 671 -0.51 -32.43 30.72
N GLY A 672 -0.48 -33.75 30.90
CA GLY A 672 -1.61 -34.52 31.43
C GLY A 672 -1.91 -35.79 30.65
N LEU A 673 -3.04 -36.43 30.96
CA LEU A 673 -3.50 -37.63 30.30
C LEU A 673 -4.21 -37.28 28.98
N HIS A 674 -3.70 -37.79 27.86
CA HIS A 674 -4.24 -37.58 26.53
C HIS A 674 -4.37 -38.91 25.79
N THR A 675 -5.34 -39.02 24.89
CA THR A 675 -5.43 -40.17 23.97
C THR A 675 -4.58 -39.87 22.74
N LEU A 676 -3.51 -40.62 22.53
CA LEU A 676 -2.59 -40.44 21.40
C LEU A 676 -2.77 -41.58 20.38
N PRO A 677 -2.80 -41.28 19.07
CA PRO A 677 -2.92 -42.28 18.03
C PRO A 677 -1.62 -43.07 17.85
N GLY A 678 -1.73 -44.24 17.21
CA GLY A 678 -0.57 -44.93 16.63
C GLY A 678 0.03 -44.12 15.48
N GLY A 679 1.32 -44.33 15.20
CA GLY A 679 2.07 -43.64 14.16
C GLY A 679 3.06 -42.61 14.71
N PHE A 680 3.47 -41.66 13.88
CA PHE A 680 4.48 -40.69 14.25
C PHE A 680 3.88 -39.51 15.01
N LEU A 681 4.57 -39.07 16.06
CA LEU A 681 4.20 -37.94 16.89
C LEU A 681 5.33 -36.91 16.86
N GLN A 682 5.02 -35.65 16.57
CA GLN A 682 5.97 -34.54 16.72
C GLN A 682 5.70 -33.83 18.05
N ILE A 683 6.72 -33.72 18.88
CA ILE A 683 6.70 -32.95 20.12
C ILE A 683 7.41 -31.62 19.87
N ARG A 684 6.76 -30.52 20.21
CA ARG A 684 7.30 -29.15 20.16
C ARG A 684 7.17 -28.52 21.53
N THR A 685 8.29 -28.36 22.20
CA THR A 685 8.38 -27.69 23.50
C THR A 685 9.72 -27.01 23.61
N GLY A 686 9.85 -26.05 24.54
CA GLY A 686 11.06 -25.39 25.02
C GLY A 686 11.92 -26.26 25.94
N GLY A 687 11.29 -27.09 26.78
CA GLY A 687 11.91 -27.84 27.88
C GLY A 687 11.88 -29.37 27.77
N ALA A 688 11.98 -30.05 28.91
CA ALA A 688 12.00 -31.52 29.01
C ALA A 688 10.60 -32.09 28.84
N TRP A 689 10.48 -33.31 28.32
CA TRP A 689 9.19 -33.99 28.22
C TRP A 689 9.32 -35.50 28.33
N SER A 690 8.25 -36.17 28.77
CA SER A 690 8.10 -37.62 28.64
C SER A 690 6.69 -38.00 28.21
N LEU A 691 6.58 -39.09 27.45
CA LEU A 691 5.34 -39.77 27.11
C LEU A 691 5.37 -41.14 27.78
N GLU A 692 4.32 -41.48 28.52
CA GLU A 692 4.19 -42.76 29.22
C GLU A 692 2.82 -43.39 28.92
N ILE A 693 2.81 -44.63 28.45
CA ILE A 693 1.61 -45.41 28.17
C ILE A 693 0.92 -45.75 29.50
N ARG A 694 -0.39 -45.51 29.60
CA ARG A 694 -1.20 -45.86 30.78
C ARG A 694 -2.00 -47.15 30.61
#